data_AF-A0A7Y4KTK6-F1
#
_entry.id   AF-A0A7Y4KTK6-F1
#
_cell.length_a   1.000
_cell.length_b   1.000
_cell.length_c   1.000
_cell.angle_alpha   90.00
_cell.angle_beta   90.00
_cell.angle_gamma   90.00
#
_symmetry.space_group_name_H-M   'P 1'
#
loop_
_entity.id
_entity.type
_entity.pdbx_description
1 polymer ?
#
loop_
_entity_poly.entity_id
_entity_poly.type
_entity_poly.pdbx_seq_one_letter_code
_entity_poly.pdbx_strand_id
1 'polypeptide(L)'
;LPLRAGVTALGIGGTNAHVVLQEAPALPQTDAPRRGEEVLLLSAKTEGALERMTTALAERIHGASDGWLADVAHTLQVGRARFPWRRFVVVRHGEDAAGLLEGKPVAGEDASSRIRTVFDEGESRGVAFLFPGGGAQRVNMGAAFLREPAFRAAIDTCAEWLRGPLGADLRDVLFAGPERFDAAARELDRPLWSQPALFVCDWALAQLWLSWGVKPEALLGHSLGEYVAACLAGVFTLEEALGLVVARGRLMEAMPPGGMVSVLAPVEQVTGLVGPAVSVAAINGPETCVLSGPLPELEAAEQALTARGIEHKRVRYARAAHSSMMEPYLEGFAREVARVKLRAPSLPVVSSLTGRWLQEREATSPDYWVRHLRHTVRFSDALGCLLESGDRALIEVGPGTTLTALARQHPARKTQPVLATLPTKGDAPGNALSALGEAWAAGVDVDWERIRDGERRRRVDLPTYSFDREHYSLDDAAPAPVARDAMAARAKATVPPKPKGRAVRRGERVAPRDATERTLVECFQTLFRLDDVGIHDDFFALGGDSLVALRLLAMISERFGKRLALKEMLTAPTVELLARKLGGKEEARALPPGVALLQQGTRGPPLFFVHAAGGQAVFYRDLARAIDAGRTAYAFESRGLDPDGPLHTSVDEMATAYLEGVRALQPTGPYLLVGASFGGAVVYEMARRLTAEGQAVPLCAMLDTPGPGDIAHARAGG
;
A
#
# COMPACT_ATOMS: atom_id res chain seq x y z
N LEU A 1 -27.28 18.32 -45.26
CA LEU A 1 -25.94 18.49 -45.88
C LEU A 1 -25.01 19.05 -44.80
N PRO A 2 -23.72 18.68 -44.79
CA PRO A 2 -22.82 19.15 -43.77
C PRO A 2 -22.63 20.68 -43.82
N LEU A 3 -22.54 21.33 -42.67
CA LEU A 3 -22.21 22.75 -42.58
C LEU A 3 -20.84 23.00 -43.22
N ARG A 4 -20.73 24.07 -44.00
CA ARG A 4 -19.50 24.50 -44.67
C ARG A 4 -19.25 25.98 -44.43
N ALA A 5 -17.98 26.34 -44.27
CA ALA A 5 -17.55 27.72 -44.04
C ALA A 5 -16.29 28.04 -44.86
N GLY A 6 -16.09 29.31 -45.20
CA GLY A 6 -14.88 29.79 -45.86
C GLY A 6 -14.09 30.72 -44.94
N VAL A 7 -12.77 30.57 -44.88
CA VAL A 7 -11.86 31.45 -44.15
C VAL A 7 -10.86 32.05 -45.13
N THR A 8 -10.77 33.37 -45.17
CA THR A 8 -9.86 34.10 -46.07
C THR A 8 -8.84 34.89 -45.25
N ALA A 9 -7.58 34.84 -45.64
CA ALA A 9 -6.50 35.67 -45.10
C ALA A 9 -5.74 36.35 -46.24
N LEU A 10 -5.57 37.66 -46.16
CA LEU A 10 -4.96 38.50 -47.19
C LEU A 10 -3.75 39.23 -46.58
N GLY A 11 -2.54 38.89 -47.01
CA GLY A 11 -1.31 39.50 -46.51
C GLY A 11 -0.98 40.81 -47.22
N ILE A 12 -0.40 41.78 -46.50
CA ILE A 12 0.01 43.08 -47.06
C ILE A 12 1.02 42.96 -48.23
N GLY A 13 1.78 41.86 -48.29
CA GLY A 13 2.70 41.54 -49.38
C GLY A 13 2.04 40.93 -50.63
N GLY A 14 0.71 40.77 -50.66
CA GLY A 14 -0.05 40.26 -51.81
C GLY A 14 -0.36 38.76 -51.79
N THR A 15 0.15 38.00 -50.80
CA THR A 15 -0.20 36.59 -50.62
C THR A 15 -1.60 36.44 -50.06
N ASN A 16 -2.46 35.73 -50.81
CA ASN A 16 -3.84 35.47 -50.43
C ASN A 16 -4.04 33.97 -50.19
N ALA A 17 -4.73 33.62 -49.11
CA ALA A 17 -5.11 32.25 -48.79
C ALA A 17 -6.62 32.17 -48.53
N HIS A 18 -7.26 31.11 -49.04
CA HIS A 18 -8.65 30.79 -48.76
C HIS A 18 -8.77 29.30 -48.41
N VAL A 19 -9.48 29.00 -47.33
CA VAL A 19 -9.72 27.63 -46.85
C VAL A 19 -11.21 27.40 -46.77
N VAL A 20 -11.67 26.27 -47.31
CA VAL A 20 -13.05 25.80 -47.16
C VAL A 20 -13.08 24.71 -46.10
N LEU A 21 -13.83 24.92 -45.03
CA LEU A 21 -14.04 24.00 -43.92
C LEU A 21 -15.38 23.28 -44.09
N GLN A 22 -15.46 22.06 -43.56
CA GLN A 22 -16.68 21.28 -43.44
C GLN A 22 -16.80 20.74 -42.02
N GLU A 23 -18.03 20.62 -41.50
CA GLU A 23 -18.28 19.98 -40.20
C GLU A 23 -17.70 18.56 -40.14
N ALA A 24 -17.30 18.16 -38.94
CA ALA A 24 -16.87 16.79 -38.68
C ALA A 24 -18.06 15.82 -38.83
N PRO A 25 -17.84 14.57 -39.29
CA PRO A 25 -18.87 13.54 -39.29
C PRO A 25 -19.45 13.31 -37.88
N ALA A 26 -20.74 12.97 -37.81
CA ALA A 26 -21.39 12.64 -36.55
C ALA A 26 -20.68 11.45 -35.86
N LEU A 27 -20.34 11.61 -34.58
CA LEU A 27 -19.67 10.56 -33.83
C LEU A 27 -20.68 9.46 -33.42
N PRO A 28 -20.30 8.18 -33.53
CA PRO A 28 -21.15 7.05 -33.11
C PRO A 28 -21.36 7.08 -31.61
N GLN A 29 -22.56 6.75 -31.12
CA GLN A 29 -22.88 6.72 -29.69
C GLN A 29 -21.90 5.82 -28.93
N THR A 30 -21.53 6.25 -27.72
CA THR A 30 -20.73 5.44 -26.81
C THR A 30 -21.60 4.38 -26.17
N ASP A 31 -20.99 3.25 -25.84
CA ASP A 31 -21.72 2.16 -25.21
C ASP A 31 -22.09 2.53 -23.75
N ALA A 32 -22.92 1.73 -23.07
CA ALA A 32 -23.06 1.84 -21.63
C ALA A 32 -21.79 1.31 -20.93
N PRO A 33 -21.36 1.89 -19.81
CA PRO A 33 -20.19 1.40 -19.09
C PRO A 33 -20.33 -0.07 -18.68
N ARG A 34 -19.34 -0.90 -19.00
CA ARG A 34 -19.35 -2.33 -18.62
C ARG A 34 -19.08 -2.56 -17.13
N ARG A 35 -18.14 -1.80 -16.56
CA ARG A 35 -17.78 -1.88 -15.14
C ARG A 35 -18.70 -0.98 -14.32
N GLY A 36 -18.86 -1.28 -13.04
CA GLY A 36 -19.54 -0.37 -12.10
C GLY A 36 -18.60 0.69 -11.51
N GLU A 37 -17.34 0.71 -11.95
CA GLU A 37 -16.27 1.56 -11.43
C GLU A 37 -15.33 1.97 -12.56
N GLU A 38 -14.70 3.14 -12.40
CA GLU A 38 -13.74 3.72 -13.33
C GLU A 38 -12.46 4.14 -12.59
N VAL A 39 -11.32 4.09 -13.29
CA VAL A 39 -10.03 4.59 -12.78
C VAL A 39 -9.62 5.86 -13.52
N LEU A 40 -9.64 6.97 -12.79
CA LEU A 40 -9.20 8.27 -13.28
C LEU A 40 -7.70 8.43 -13.04
N LEU A 41 -6.99 8.92 -14.04
CA LEU A 41 -5.54 9.05 -14.02
C LEU A 41 -5.13 10.50 -14.24
N LEU A 42 -4.27 11.01 -13.36
CA LEU A 42 -3.72 12.35 -13.43
C LEU A 42 -2.21 12.27 -13.30
N SER A 43 -1.49 13.02 -14.13
CA SER A 43 -0.06 13.16 -13.92
C SER A 43 0.45 14.56 -14.27
N ALA A 44 1.48 14.99 -13.57
CA ALA A 44 2.12 16.28 -13.77
C ALA A 44 3.63 16.23 -13.55
N LYS A 45 4.34 17.27 -14.01
CA LYS A 45 5.79 17.41 -13.78
C LYS A 45 6.11 17.90 -12.38
N THR A 46 5.15 18.52 -11.69
CA THR A 46 5.28 19.06 -10.34
C THR A 46 4.04 18.70 -9.53
N GLU A 47 4.19 18.62 -8.21
CA GLU A 47 3.08 18.39 -7.27
C GLU A 47 2.03 19.51 -7.38
N GLY A 48 2.46 20.77 -7.42
CA GLY A 48 1.55 21.91 -7.53
C GLY A 48 0.70 21.90 -8.80
N ALA A 49 1.26 21.46 -9.94
CA ALA A 49 0.48 21.26 -11.16
C ALA A 49 -0.50 20.10 -11.04
N LEU A 50 -0.13 19.02 -10.36
CA LEU A 50 -1.02 17.89 -10.11
C LEU A 50 -2.25 18.32 -9.31
N GLU A 51 -2.07 19.08 -8.22
CA GLU A 51 -3.18 19.54 -7.39
C GLU A 51 -4.15 20.44 -8.18
N ARG A 52 -3.62 21.42 -8.93
CA ARG A 52 -4.47 22.28 -9.76
C ARG A 52 -5.22 21.51 -10.84
N MET A 53 -4.59 20.48 -11.43
CA MET A 53 -5.26 19.60 -12.39
C MET A 53 -6.33 18.74 -11.72
N THR A 54 -6.11 18.29 -10.48
CA THR A 54 -7.14 17.58 -9.69
C THR A 54 -8.35 18.46 -9.44
N THR A 55 -8.16 19.70 -8.96
CA THR A 55 -9.27 20.64 -8.74
C THR A 55 -10.02 20.94 -10.04
N ALA A 56 -9.30 21.26 -11.12
CA ALA A 56 -9.94 21.55 -12.41
C ALA A 56 -10.71 20.35 -12.97
N LEU A 57 -10.20 19.12 -12.77
CA LEU A 57 -10.93 17.92 -13.15
C LEU A 57 -12.18 17.72 -12.30
N ALA A 58 -12.08 17.89 -10.97
CA ALA A 58 -13.23 17.77 -10.06
C ALA A 58 -14.36 18.72 -10.46
N GLU A 59 -14.04 20.00 -10.71
CA GLU A 59 -15.00 20.99 -11.22
C GLU A 59 -15.65 20.55 -12.54
N ARG A 60 -14.85 20.01 -13.45
CA ARG A 60 -15.33 19.58 -14.77
C ARG A 60 -16.28 18.39 -14.69
N ILE A 61 -16.06 17.47 -13.74
CA ILE A 61 -16.83 16.23 -13.61
C ILE A 61 -17.97 16.29 -12.59
N HIS A 62 -18.20 17.46 -12.00
CA HIS A 62 -19.30 17.64 -11.07
C HIS A 62 -20.66 17.32 -11.75
N GLY A 63 -21.44 16.42 -11.14
CA GLY A 63 -22.73 15.98 -11.69
C GLY A 63 -22.64 15.14 -12.98
N ALA A 64 -21.46 14.56 -13.27
CA ALA A 64 -21.25 13.65 -14.38
C ALA A 64 -22.21 12.46 -14.37
N SER A 65 -22.72 12.07 -15.54
CA SER A 65 -23.34 10.75 -15.71
C SER A 65 -22.27 9.66 -15.83
N ASP A 66 -22.60 8.43 -15.45
CA ASP A 66 -21.67 7.29 -15.52
C ASP A 66 -21.09 7.08 -16.93
N GLY A 67 -21.93 7.24 -17.97
CA GLY A 67 -21.49 7.12 -19.36
C GLY A 67 -20.44 8.17 -19.76
N TRP A 68 -20.61 9.41 -19.29
CA TRP A 68 -19.63 10.46 -19.54
C TRP A 68 -18.38 10.29 -18.67
N LEU A 69 -18.52 9.83 -17.42
CA LEU A 69 -17.38 9.51 -16.54
C LEU A 69 -16.48 8.41 -17.16
N ALA A 70 -17.05 7.40 -17.81
CA ALA A 70 -16.30 6.40 -18.56
C ALA A 70 -15.52 7.00 -19.75
N ASP A 71 -16.10 7.98 -20.46
CA ASP A 71 -15.38 8.72 -21.50
C ASP A 71 -14.26 9.60 -20.93
N VAL A 72 -14.47 10.20 -19.75
CA VAL A 72 -13.42 10.95 -19.02
C VAL A 72 -12.26 10.01 -18.68
N ALA A 73 -12.55 8.87 -18.05
CA ALA A 73 -11.55 7.86 -17.71
C ALA A 73 -10.78 7.41 -18.95
N HIS A 74 -11.48 7.05 -20.03
CA HIS A 74 -10.86 6.71 -21.31
C HIS A 74 -9.96 7.82 -21.85
N THR A 75 -10.43 9.08 -21.84
CA THR A 75 -9.65 10.23 -22.29
C THR A 75 -8.35 10.41 -21.50
N LEU A 76 -8.41 10.23 -20.17
CA LEU A 76 -7.23 10.31 -19.30
C LEU A 76 -6.26 9.15 -19.55
N GLN A 77 -6.77 7.97 -19.86
CA GLN A 77 -5.99 6.74 -20.07
C GLN A 77 -5.25 6.71 -21.42
N VAL A 78 -5.92 7.08 -22.52
CA VAL A 78 -5.33 6.97 -23.88
C VAL A 78 -4.98 8.33 -24.51
N GLY A 79 -5.43 9.43 -23.92
CA GLY A 79 -5.34 10.77 -24.51
C GLY A 79 -4.45 11.75 -23.75
N ARG A 80 -3.71 11.31 -22.72
CA ARG A 80 -2.84 12.16 -21.90
C ARG A 80 -1.44 11.56 -21.77
N ALA A 81 -0.45 12.44 -21.72
CA ALA A 81 0.92 12.05 -21.42
C ALA A 81 1.06 11.66 -19.94
N ARG A 82 1.98 10.73 -19.66
CA ARG A 82 2.35 10.31 -18.30
C ARG A 82 3.58 11.10 -17.83
N PHE A 83 3.52 11.67 -16.62
CA PHE A 83 4.60 12.41 -15.96
C PHE A 83 4.96 11.81 -14.58
N PRO A 84 6.02 12.28 -13.90
CA PRO A 84 6.51 11.68 -12.65
C PRO A 84 5.58 11.77 -11.43
N TRP A 85 4.90 12.90 -11.24
CA TRP A 85 3.85 12.99 -10.22
C TRP A 85 2.59 12.35 -10.77
N ARG A 86 2.12 11.27 -10.14
CA ARG A 86 1.01 10.45 -10.62
C ARG A 86 -0.02 10.28 -9.53
N ARG A 87 -1.28 10.46 -9.90
CA ARG A 87 -2.44 10.20 -9.06
C ARG A 87 -3.41 9.30 -9.80
N PHE A 88 -3.83 8.22 -9.16
CA PHE A 88 -4.99 7.47 -9.60
C PHE A 88 -6.12 7.64 -8.59
N VAL A 89 -7.35 7.59 -9.10
CA VAL A 89 -8.57 7.59 -8.30
C VAL A 89 -9.53 6.56 -8.84
N VAL A 90 -9.98 5.63 -8.01
CA VAL A 90 -11.04 4.67 -8.35
C VAL A 90 -12.38 5.22 -7.90
N VAL A 91 -13.32 5.38 -8.83
CA VAL A 91 -14.64 5.99 -8.63
C VAL A 91 -15.72 4.97 -8.98
N ARG A 92 -16.75 4.80 -8.15
CA ARG A 92 -17.91 3.95 -8.50
C ARG A 92 -18.98 4.78 -9.21
N HIS A 93 -19.78 4.10 -10.02
CA HIS A 93 -20.96 4.70 -10.64
C HIS A 93 -21.99 5.13 -9.61
N GLY A 94 -22.59 6.29 -9.83
CA GLY A 94 -23.50 6.94 -8.88
C GLY A 94 -22.85 7.61 -7.65
N GLU A 95 -21.52 7.60 -7.51
CA GLU A 95 -20.82 8.34 -6.44
C GLU A 95 -20.43 9.76 -6.86
N ASP A 96 -20.16 10.61 -5.87
CA ASP A 96 -19.58 11.95 -6.08
C ASP A 96 -18.09 11.87 -6.43
N ALA A 97 -17.82 11.61 -7.71
CA ALA A 97 -16.47 11.58 -8.28
C ALA A 97 -15.67 12.86 -8.00
N ALA A 98 -16.33 14.02 -8.08
CA ALA A 98 -15.72 15.32 -7.82
C ALA A 98 -15.36 15.45 -6.35
N GLY A 99 -16.27 15.09 -5.44
CA GLY A 99 -16.01 15.06 -4.02
C GLY A 99 -14.85 14.16 -3.63
N LEU A 100 -14.71 12.97 -4.24
CA LEU A 100 -13.59 12.07 -3.97
C LEU A 100 -12.24 12.67 -4.43
N LEU A 101 -12.21 13.34 -5.59
CA LEU A 101 -11.01 14.07 -6.05
C LEU A 101 -10.64 15.24 -5.13
N GLU A 102 -11.64 15.89 -4.52
CA GLU A 102 -11.45 16.96 -3.54
C GLU A 102 -11.11 16.45 -2.12
N GLY A 103 -10.97 15.13 -1.94
CA GLY A 103 -10.64 14.52 -0.65
C GLY A 103 -11.80 14.49 0.34
N LYS A 104 -13.05 14.61 -0.13
CA LYS A 104 -14.22 14.43 0.74
C LYS A 104 -14.31 12.96 1.19
N PRO A 105 -14.58 12.69 2.49
CA PRO A 105 -14.71 11.33 2.97
C PRO A 105 -15.89 10.62 2.30
N VAL A 106 -15.66 9.38 1.86
CA VAL A 106 -16.71 8.50 1.34
C VAL A 106 -17.28 7.69 2.52
N ALA A 107 -18.60 7.63 2.64
CA ALA A 107 -19.23 6.89 3.73
C ALA A 107 -18.90 5.39 3.63
N GLY A 108 -18.41 4.81 4.73
CA GLY A 108 -18.27 3.36 4.90
C GLY A 108 -17.00 2.72 4.33
N GLU A 109 -16.03 3.48 3.80
CA GLU A 109 -14.76 2.95 3.29
C GLU A 109 -13.57 3.86 3.61
N ASP A 110 -12.38 3.25 3.75
CA ASP A 110 -11.12 3.99 3.87
C ASP A 110 -10.75 4.60 2.50
N ALA A 111 -10.99 5.91 2.35
CA ALA A 111 -10.70 6.68 1.15
C ALA A 111 -9.22 6.54 0.69
N SER A 112 -8.28 6.26 1.61
CA SER A 112 -6.87 6.08 1.29
C SER A 112 -6.57 4.89 0.37
N SER A 113 -7.50 3.94 0.25
CA SER A 113 -7.38 2.78 -0.65
C SER A 113 -7.81 3.08 -2.10
N ARG A 114 -8.49 4.20 -2.33
CA ARG A 114 -9.12 4.56 -3.62
C ARG A 114 -8.42 5.70 -4.33
N ILE A 115 -7.71 6.55 -3.60
CA ILE A 115 -6.88 7.63 -4.15
C ILE A 115 -5.45 7.48 -3.64
N ARG A 116 -4.48 7.53 -4.54
CA ARG A 116 -3.07 7.56 -4.17
C ARG A 116 -2.30 8.49 -5.09
N THR A 117 -1.34 9.20 -4.49
CA THR A 117 -0.37 10.04 -5.20
C THR A 117 1.03 9.48 -4.98
N VAL A 118 1.80 9.36 -6.06
CA VAL A 118 3.17 8.83 -6.05
C VAL A 118 4.04 9.74 -6.91
N PHE A 119 5.28 9.95 -6.48
CA PHE A 119 6.33 10.52 -7.31
C PHE A 119 7.27 9.39 -7.77
N ASP A 120 7.39 9.20 -9.07
CA ASP A 120 8.35 8.28 -9.68
C ASP A 120 8.89 8.84 -11.00
N GLU A 121 10.20 9.10 -11.05
CA GLU A 121 10.88 9.57 -12.26
C GLU A 121 10.93 8.52 -13.38
N GLY A 122 10.72 7.24 -13.05
CA GLY A 122 10.69 6.14 -14.01
C GLY A 122 9.52 6.28 -14.98
N GLU A 123 9.79 6.65 -16.23
CA GLU A 123 8.75 6.81 -17.25
C GLU A 123 8.06 5.49 -17.60
N SER A 124 8.79 4.38 -17.69
CA SER A 124 8.26 3.01 -17.90
C SER A 124 9.18 2.02 -17.17
N ARG A 125 8.62 0.94 -16.63
CA ARG A 125 9.34 -0.10 -15.90
C ARG A 125 8.86 -1.49 -16.31
N GLY A 126 9.81 -2.42 -16.42
CA GLY A 126 9.52 -3.84 -16.51
C GLY A 126 8.85 -4.37 -15.23
N VAL A 127 8.28 -5.57 -15.31
CA VAL A 127 7.52 -6.17 -14.19
C VAL A 127 8.10 -7.53 -13.82
N ALA A 128 8.15 -7.82 -12.52
CA ALA A 128 8.33 -9.18 -12.04
C ALA A 128 7.12 -9.62 -11.21
N PHE A 129 6.58 -10.80 -11.50
CA PHE A 129 5.51 -11.40 -10.71
C PHE A 129 6.07 -12.26 -9.59
N LEU A 130 5.55 -12.02 -8.39
CA LEU A 130 5.85 -12.76 -7.17
C LEU A 130 4.62 -13.58 -6.78
N PHE A 131 4.77 -14.89 -6.65
CA PHE A 131 3.65 -15.79 -6.29
C PHE A 131 3.80 -16.31 -4.85
N PRO A 132 2.84 -16.03 -3.96
CA PRO A 132 2.91 -16.43 -2.56
C PRO A 132 2.87 -17.95 -2.36
N GLY A 133 3.36 -18.39 -1.21
CA GLY A 133 3.30 -19.77 -0.76
C GLY A 133 2.07 -20.06 0.11
N GLY A 134 1.96 -21.32 0.57
CA GLY A 134 0.88 -21.75 1.46
C GLY A 134 0.80 -20.92 2.75
N GLY A 135 -0.42 -20.70 3.24
CA GLY A 135 -0.73 -19.87 4.41
C GLY A 135 -1.42 -18.55 4.07
N ALA A 136 -1.46 -18.17 2.79
CA ALA A 136 -2.13 -16.96 2.32
C ALA A 136 -3.61 -17.16 1.92
N GLN A 137 -4.03 -18.42 1.78
CA GLN A 137 -5.40 -18.76 1.38
C GLN A 137 -6.43 -18.38 2.43
N ARG A 138 -7.60 -17.92 1.97
CA ARG A 138 -8.78 -17.65 2.80
C ARG A 138 -10.04 -17.83 1.97
N VAL A 139 -11.15 -18.16 2.62
CA VAL A 139 -12.46 -18.18 1.97
C VAL A 139 -12.77 -16.78 1.44
N ASN A 140 -13.39 -16.72 0.26
CA ASN A 140 -13.71 -15.50 -0.47
C ASN A 140 -12.49 -14.67 -0.91
N MET A 141 -11.28 -15.24 -0.91
CA MET A 141 -10.14 -14.60 -1.57
C MET A 141 -10.44 -14.40 -3.07
N GLY A 142 -10.22 -13.19 -3.58
CA GLY A 142 -10.46 -12.89 -4.99
C GLY A 142 -11.94 -12.78 -5.39
N ALA A 143 -12.89 -12.85 -4.44
CA ALA A 143 -14.32 -12.76 -4.79
C ALA A 143 -14.68 -11.46 -5.53
N ALA A 144 -14.06 -10.33 -5.15
CA ALA A 144 -14.23 -9.05 -5.84
C ALA A 144 -13.71 -9.06 -7.29
N PHE A 145 -12.77 -9.94 -7.61
CA PHE A 145 -12.17 -10.08 -8.94
C PHE A 145 -13.02 -10.94 -9.89
N LEU A 146 -14.05 -11.65 -9.41
CA LEU A 146 -14.98 -12.43 -10.25
C LEU A 146 -15.80 -11.58 -11.24
N ARG A 147 -15.75 -10.24 -11.08
CA ARG A 147 -16.33 -9.27 -12.02
C ARG A 147 -15.48 -9.09 -13.28
N GLU A 148 -14.18 -9.40 -13.19
CA GLU A 148 -13.28 -9.34 -14.34
C GLU A 148 -13.35 -10.64 -15.15
N PRO A 149 -13.70 -10.59 -16.45
CA PRO A 149 -13.94 -11.80 -17.24
C PRO A 149 -12.75 -12.76 -17.32
N ALA A 150 -11.52 -12.24 -17.45
CA ALA A 150 -10.31 -13.07 -17.53
C ALA A 150 -10.05 -13.84 -16.23
N PHE A 151 -10.25 -13.20 -15.08
CA PHE A 151 -10.12 -13.85 -13.78
C PHE A 151 -11.17 -14.94 -13.61
N ARG A 152 -12.45 -14.61 -13.86
CA ARG A 152 -13.55 -15.58 -13.77
C ARG A 152 -13.35 -16.79 -14.68
N ALA A 153 -12.98 -16.57 -15.96
CA ALA A 153 -12.76 -17.65 -16.91
C ALA A 153 -11.62 -18.58 -16.47
N ALA A 154 -10.54 -18.03 -15.89
CA ALA A 154 -9.44 -18.81 -15.36
C ALA A 154 -9.85 -19.65 -14.13
N ILE A 155 -10.62 -19.07 -13.20
CA ILE A 155 -11.21 -19.81 -12.07
C ILE A 155 -12.08 -20.97 -12.58
N ASP A 156 -13.01 -20.69 -13.50
CA ASP A 156 -13.97 -21.68 -14.01
C ASP A 156 -13.25 -22.83 -14.74
N THR A 157 -12.25 -22.51 -15.55
CA THR A 157 -11.44 -23.51 -16.27
C THR A 157 -10.72 -24.46 -15.31
N CYS A 158 -10.03 -23.91 -14.30
CA CYS A 158 -9.33 -24.71 -13.31
C CYS A 158 -10.29 -25.53 -12.45
N ALA A 159 -11.40 -24.93 -12.01
CA ALA A 159 -12.39 -25.60 -11.16
C ALA A 159 -13.05 -26.78 -11.89
N GLU A 160 -13.35 -26.64 -13.18
CA GLU A 160 -13.93 -27.73 -13.97
C GLU A 160 -12.97 -28.92 -14.07
N TRP A 161 -11.69 -28.67 -14.32
CA TRP A 161 -10.67 -29.74 -14.34
C TRP A 161 -10.49 -30.39 -12.96
N LEU A 162 -10.47 -29.59 -11.89
CA LEU A 162 -10.25 -30.06 -10.52
C LEU A 162 -11.43 -30.82 -9.92
N ARG A 163 -12.64 -30.73 -10.49
CA ARG A 163 -13.84 -31.42 -9.97
C ARG A 163 -13.62 -32.93 -9.83
N GLY A 164 -12.98 -33.57 -10.81
CA GLY A 164 -12.65 -34.99 -10.76
C GLY A 164 -11.64 -35.33 -9.65
N PRO A 165 -10.43 -34.73 -9.67
CA PRO A 165 -9.40 -34.98 -8.66
C PRO A 165 -9.79 -34.62 -7.21
N LEU A 166 -10.62 -33.59 -7.00
CA LEU A 166 -11.08 -33.19 -5.66
C LEU A 166 -12.36 -33.93 -5.23
N GLY A 167 -13.14 -34.45 -6.18
CA GLY A 167 -14.43 -35.09 -5.93
C GLY A 167 -15.57 -34.11 -5.64
N ALA A 168 -15.31 -32.80 -5.68
CA ALA A 168 -16.27 -31.73 -5.48
C ALA A 168 -15.77 -30.44 -6.18
N ASP A 169 -16.65 -29.45 -6.30
CA ASP A 169 -16.32 -28.18 -6.97
C ASP A 169 -15.52 -27.26 -6.06
N LEU A 170 -14.33 -26.85 -6.51
CA LEU A 170 -13.48 -25.92 -5.77
C LEU A 170 -14.15 -24.58 -5.49
N ARG A 171 -15.06 -24.13 -6.35
CA ARG A 171 -15.77 -22.84 -6.19
C ARG A 171 -16.66 -22.83 -4.95
N ASP A 172 -17.22 -23.97 -4.56
CA ASP A 172 -18.07 -24.10 -3.38
C ASP A 172 -17.29 -23.89 -2.07
N VAL A 173 -15.97 -24.05 -2.11
CA VAL A 173 -15.05 -23.81 -0.99
C VAL A 173 -14.42 -22.42 -1.08
N LEU A 174 -14.03 -22.00 -2.28
CA LEU A 174 -13.42 -20.68 -2.52
C LEU A 174 -14.40 -19.52 -2.30
N PHE A 175 -15.65 -19.66 -2.74
CA PHE A 175 -16.64 -18.58 -2.77
C PHE A 175 -17.90 -18.93 -1.96
N ALA A 176 -17.70 -19.29 -0.70
CA ALA A 176 -18.79 -19.68 0.19
C ALA A 176 -19.56 -18.48 0.74
N GLY A 177 -20.89 -18.56 0.68
CA GLY A 177 -21.80 -17.63 1.36
C GLY A 177 -21.77 -17.79 2.89
N PRO A 178 -22.39 -16.85 3.64
CA PRO A 178 -22.30 -16.80 5.11
C PRO A 178 -22.65 -18.11 5.82
N GLU A 179 -23.67 -18.83 5.34
CA GLU A 179 -24.15 -20.09 5.95
C GLU A 179 -23.13 -21.24 5.87
N ARG A 180 -22.26 -21.24 4.85
CA ARG A 180 -21.25 -22.28 4.61
C ARG A 180 -19.84 -21.82 4.92
N PHE A 181 -19.64 -20.58 5.34
CA PHE A 181 -18.32 -19.97 5.50
C PHE A 181 -17.39 -20.79 6.41
N ASP A 182 -17.85 -21.17 7.59
CA ASP A 182 -17.04 -21.93 8.55
C ASP A 182 -16.72 -23.36 8.06
N ALA A 183 -17.65 -23.99 7.35
CA ALA A 183 -17.43 -25.30 6.77
C ALA A 183 -16.40 -25.24 5.64
N ALA A 184 -16.54 -24.25 4.76
CA ALA A 184 -15.59 -23.98 3.68
C ALA A 184 -14.20 -23.60 4.23
N ALA A 185 -14.12 -22.85 5.33
CA ALA A 185 -12.85 -22.51 5.96
C ALA A 185 -12.12 -23.75 6.48
N ARG A 186 -12.82 -24.64 7.19
CA ARG A 186 -12.27 -25.93 7.65
C ARG A 186 -11.84 -26.84 6.50
N GLU A 187 -12.60 -26.83 5.41
CA GLU A 187 -12.26 -27.60 4.21
C GLU A 187 -11.01 -27.02 3.53
N LEU A 188 -10.94 -25.69 3.39
CA LEU A 188 -9.81 -24.98 2.82
C LEU A 188 -8.53 -25.18 3.63
N ASP A 189 -8.60 -25.35 4.96
CA ASP A 189 -7.44 -25.65 5.81
C ASP A 189 -6.75 -26.98 5.47
N ARG A 190 -7.45 -27.90 4.78
CA ARG A 190 -6.87 -29.19 4.38
C ARG A 190 -5.89 -28.99 3.22
N PRO A 191 -4.70 -29.63 3.21
CA PRO A 191 -3.72 -29.48 2.14
C PRO A 191 -4.23 -29.83 0.73
N LEU A 192 -5.16 -30.78 0.63
CA LEU A 192 -5.81 -31.16 -0.64
C LEU A 192 -6.63 -30.02 -1.24
N TRP A 193 -7.15 -29.11 -0.43
CA TRP A 193 -7.98 -27.98 -0.86
C TRP A 193 -7.19 -26.67 -0.90
N SER A 194 -6.42 -26.35 0.14
CA SER A 194 -5.63 -25.11 0.20
C SER A 194 -4.65 -24.95 -0.96
N GLN A 195 -3.96 -26.02 -1.38
CA GLN A 195 -2.96 -25.89 -2.43
C GLN A 195 -3.58 -25.62 -3.81
N PRO A 196 -4.56 -26.40 -4.29
CA PRO A 196 -5.25 -26.05 -5.53
C PRO A 196 -5.94 -24.70 -5.45
N ALA A 197 -6.59 -24.37 -4.31
CA ALA A 197 -7.24 -23.08 -4.11
C ALA A 197 -6.27 -21.89 -4.31
N LEU A 198 -5.09 -21.95 -3.68
CA LEU A 198 -4.09 -20.90 -3.79
C LEU A 198 -3.52 -20.83 -5.21
N PHE A 199 -3.14 -21.97 -5.79
CA PHE A 199 -2.64 -22.02 -7.18
C PHE A 199 -3.64 -21.42 -8.17
N VAL A 200 -4.92 -21.76 -8.05
CA VAL A 200 -5.98 -21.31 -8.95
C VAL A 200 -6.23 -19.80 -8.81
N CYS A 201 -6.19 -19.27 -7.59
CA CYS A 201 -6.31 -17.83 -7.36
C CYS A 201 -5.12 -17.06 -7.98
N ASP A 202 -3.89 -17.50 -7.69
CA ASP A 202 -2.67 -16.89 -8.21
C ASP A 202 -2.60 -16.95 -9.75
N TRP A 203 -2.95 -18.09 -10.33
CA TRP A 203 -3.08 -18.27 -11.77
C TRP A 203 -4.11 -17.31 -12.37
N ALA A 204 -5.32 -17.24 -11.80
CA ALA A 204 -6.37 -16.37 -12.29
C ALA A 204 -5.99 -14.89 -12.21
N LEU A 205 -5.31 -14.46 -11.15
CA LEU A 205 -4.76 -13.09 -11.06
C LEU A 205 -3.68 -12.85 -12.11
N ALA A 206 -2.82 -13.83 -12.40
CA ALA A 206 -1.83 -13.70 -13.47
C ALA A 206 -2.50 -13.57 -14.85
N GLN A 207 -3.54 -14.36 -15.13
CA GLN A 207 -4.31 -14.24 -16.38
C GLN A 207 -4.98 -12.87 -16.50
N LEU A 208 -5.47 -12.31 -15.38
CA LEU A 208 -6.02 -10.96 -15.36
C LEU A 208 -4.97 -9.90 -15.75
N TRP A 209 -3.80 -9.92 -15.11
CA TRP A 209 -2.72 -8.98 -15.45
C TRP A 209 -2.29 -9.09 -16.93
N LEU A 210 -2.15 -10.31 -17.44
CA LEU A 210 -1.83 -10.55 -18.85
C LEU A 210 -2.93 -10.04 -19.79
N SER A 211 -4.20 -10.16 -19.40
CA SER A 211 -5.33 -9.63 -20.17
C SER A 211 -5.30 -8.10 -20.28
N TRP A 212 -4.79 -7.41 -19.26
CA TRP A 212 -4.55 -5.96 -19.26
C TRP A 212 -3.24 -5.54 -19.97
N GLY A 213 -2.55 -6.48 -20.60
CA GLY A 213 -1.30 -6.22 -21.32
C GLY A 213 -0.05 -6.15 -20.43
N VAL A 214 -0.17 -6.36 -19.13
CA VAL A 214 0.96 -6.35 -18.19
C VAL A 214 1.69 -7.69 -18.28
N LYS A 215 2.83 -7.70 -18.99
CA LYS A 215 3.63 -8.90 -19.20
C LYS A 215 4.84 -8.92 -18.25
N PRO A 216 5.04 -10.00 -17.48
CA PRO A 216 6.20 -10.13 -16.62
C PRO A 216 7.46 -10.43 -17.44
N GLU A 217 8.58 -9.81 -17.06
CA GLU A 217 9.92 -10.13 -17.56
C GLU A 217 10.62 -11.19 -16.72
N ALA A 218 10.16 -11.40 -15.49
CA ALA A 218 10.69 -12.37 -14.56
C ALA A 218 9.61 -12.86 -13.61
N LEU A 219 9.76 -14.11 -13.15
CA LEU A 219 8.84 -14.77 -12.23
C LEU A 219 9.63 -15.29 -11.02
N LEU A 220 9.04 -15.17 -9.83
CA LEU A 220 9.57 -15.76 -8.60
C LEU A 220 8.39 -16.27 -7.77
N GLY A 221 8.46 -17.53 -7.36
CA GLY A 221 7.46 -18.13 -6.49
C GLY A 221 8.04 -18.51 -5.14
N HIS A 222 7.24 -18.43 -4.08
CA HIS A 222 7.59 -18.97 -2.77
C HIS A 222 6.94 -20.34 -2.60
N SER A 223 7.72 -21.42 -2.48
CA SER A 223 7.18 -22.76 -2.22
C SER A 223 6.15 -23.15 -3.30
N LEU A 224 4.87 -23.27 -2.97
CA LEU A 224 3.80 -23.56 -3.94
C LEU A 224 3.75 -22.54 -5.09
N GLY A 225 4.04 -21.26 -4.83
CA GLY A 225 4.03 -20.22 -5.86
C GLY A 225 5.02 -20.48 -6.99
N GLU A 226 6.08 -21.28 -6.77
CA GLU A 226 7.01 -21.64 -7.84
C GLU A 226 6.36 -22.54 -8.90
N TYR A 227 5.32 -23.30 -8.54
CA TYR A 227 4.54 -24.05 -9.50
C TYR A 227 3.71 -23.14 -10.41
N VAL A 228 3.18 -22.03 -9.87
CA VAL A 228 2.46 -21.03 -10.67
C VAL A 228 3.43 -20.34 -11.63
N ALA A 229 4.60 -19.91 -11.13
CA ALA A 229 5.65 -19.32 -11.94
C ALA A 229 6.10 -20.25 -13.09
N ALA A 230 6.35 -21.52 -12.78
CA ALA A 230 6.78 -22.50 -13.77
C ALA A 230 5.69 -22.86 -14.79
N CYS A 231 4.41 -22.91 -14.37
CA CYS A 231 3.27 -23.06 -15.27
C CYS A 231 3.21 -21.89 -16.27
N LEU A 232 3.35 -20.65 -15.76
CA LEU A 232 3.29 -19.45 -16.58
C LEU A 232 4.48 -19.35 -17.55
N ALA A 233 5.65 -19.86 -17.13
CA ALA A 233 6.83 -20.01 -17.98
C ALA A 233 6.74 -21.22 -18.94
N GLY A 234 5.66 -22.01 -18.90
CA GLY A 234 5.45 -23.15 -19.81
C GLY A 234 6.29 -24.40 -19.51
N VAL A 235 6.86 -24.52 -18.30
CA VAL A 235 7.58 -25.73 -17.87
C VAL A 235 6.64 -26.94 -17.87
N PHE A 236 5.39 -26.72 -17.49
CA PHE A 236 4.30 -27.69 -17.62
C PHE A 236 3.03 -26.96 -18.05
N THR A 237 2.08 -27.71 -18.64
CA THR A 237 0.75 -27.22 -18.97
C THR A 237 -0.07 -26.95 -17.70
N LEU A 238 -1.19 -26.24 -17.83
CA LEU A 238 -2.07 -25.93 -16.70
C LEU A 238 -2.59 -27.22 -16.04
N GLU A 239 -3.03 -28.19 -16.84
CA GLU A 239 -3.56 -29.47 -16.36
C GLU A 239 -2.48 -30.30 -15.65
N GLU A 240 -1.26 -30.32 -16.20
CA GLU A 240 -0.10 -30.95 -15.55
C GLU A 240 0.22 -30.27 -14.21
N ALA A 241 0.19 -28.93 -14.15
CA ALA A 241 0.39 -28.16 -12.93
C ALA A 241 -0.65 -28.51 -11.86
N LEU A 242 -1.93 -28.48 -12.23
CA LEU A 242 -3.05 -28.80 -11.33
C LEU A 242 -2.92 -30.23 -10.80
N GLY A 243 -2.52 -31.18 -11.66
CA GLY A 243 -2.23 -32.56 -11.25
C GLY A 243 -1.12 -32.66 -10.21
N LEU A 244 0.01 -31.98 -10.43
CA LEU A 244 1.12 -31.95 -9.46
C LEU A 244 0.71 -31.29 -8.14
N VAL A 245 -0.04 -30.20 -8.19
CA VAL A 245 -0.52 -29.50 -6.99
C VAL A 245 -1.51 -30.35 -6.20
N VAL A 246 -2.40 -31.08 -6.86
CA VAL A 246 -3.28 -32.06 -6.20
C VAL A 246 -2.46 -33.20 -5.58
N ALA A 247 -1.48 -33.76 -6.29
CA ALA A 247 -0.60 -34.80 -5.75
C ALA A 247 0.16 -34.31 -4.51
N ARG A 248 0.69 -33.08 -4.57
CA ARG A 248 1.35 -32.40 -3.45
C ARG A 248 0.38 -32.21 -2.27
N GLY A 249 -0.86 -31.83 -2.53
CA GLY A 249 -1.94 -31.70 -1.54
C GLY A 249 -2.25 -33.02 -0.82
N ARG A 250 -2.49 -34.09 -1.58
CA ARG A 250 -2.76 -35.44 -1.03
C ARG A 250 -1.61 -35.97 -0.18
N LEU A 251 -0.38 -35.76 -0.65
CA LEU A 251 0.82 -36.14 0.07
C LEU A 251 0.89 -35.45 1.44
N MET A 252 0.72 -34.12 1.45
CA MET A 252 0.75 -33.36 2.69
C MET A 252 -0.43 -33.69 3.62
N GLU A 253 -1.57 -34.08 3.07
CA GLU A 253 -2.71 -34.52 3.86
C GLU A 253 -2.41 -35.84 4.60
N ALA A 254 -1.71 -36.78 3.95
CA ALA A 254 -1.32 -38.07 4.50
C ALA A 254 -0.19 -38.01 5.54
N MET A 255 0.57 -36.91 5.58
CA MET A 255 1.64 -36.73 6.57
C MET A 255 1.08 -36.69 8.00
N PRO A 256 1.83 -37.22 8.99
CA PRO A 256 1.48 -37.03 10.40
C PRO A 256 1.49 -35.55 10.78
N PRO A 257 0.78 -35.16 11.85
CA PRO A 257 0.78 -33.78 12.35
C PRO A 257 2.20 -33.29 12.60
N GLY A 258 2.48 -32.08 12.13
CA GLY A 258 3.74 -31.36 12.33
C GLY A 258 3.47 -29.87 12.43
N GLY A 259 4.53 -29.08 12.61
CA GLY A 259 4.40 -27.63 12.75
C GLY A 259 5.38 -26.86 11.90
N MET A 260 5.21 -25.55 11.91
CA MET A 260 6.18 -24.60 11.39
C MET A 260 6.26 -23.38 12.32
N VAL A 261 7.46 -22.84 12.53
CA VAL A 261 7.73 -21.70 13.42
C VAL A 261 8.52 -20.66 12.66
N SER A 262 7.98 -19.46 12.52
CA SER A 262 8.71 -18.30 12.02
C SER A 262 9.66 -17.80 13.11
N VAL A 263 10.91 -17.54 12.77
CA VAL A 263 11.96 -17.09 13.71
C VAL A 263 12.57 -15.81 13.17
N LEU A 264 12.65 -14.79 14.03
CA LEU A 264 13.28 -13.51 13.72
C LEU A 264 14.76 -13.57 14.11
N ALA A 265 15.54 -14.34 13.36
CA ALA A 265 17.00 -14.40 13.47
C ALA A 265 17.63 -14.92 12.16
N PRO A 266 18.93 -14.66 11.93
CA PRO A 266 19.70 -15.28 10.86
C PRO A 266 19.74 -16.80 11.03
N VAL A 267 19.72 -17.53 9.91
CA VAL A 267 19.65 -19.00 9.91
C VAL A 267 20.84 -19.64 10.64
N GLU A 268 22.01 -19.00 10.62
CA GLU A 268 23.23 -19.44 11.29
C GLU A 268 23.06 -19.48 12.81
N GLN A 269 22.30 -18.55 13.38
CA GLN A 269 22.01 -18.51 14.81
C GLN A 269 21.01 -19.58 15.24
N VAL A 270 20.18 -20.07 14.31
CA VAL A 270 19.10 -21.03 14.59
C VAL A 270 19.55 -22.47 14.33
N THR A 271 20.42 -22.70 13.34
CA THR A 271 20.85 -24.04 12.92
C THR A 271 21.49 -24.84 14.07
N GLY A 272 22.23 -24.17 14.96
CA GLY A 272 22.83 -24.80 16.14
C GLY A 272 21.87 -25.05 17.32
N LEU A 273 20.61 -24.61 17.21
CA LEU A 273 19.60 -24.69 18.28
C LEU A 273 18.59 -25.81 18.05
N VAL A 274 18.63 -26.44 16.88
CA VAL A 274 17.62 -27.40 16.44
C VAL A 274 18.25 -28.77 16.18
N GLY A 275 17.53 -29.83 16.55
CA GLY A 275 17.96 -31.21 16.30
C GLY A 275 17.72 -31.64 14.84
N PRO A 276 18.21 -32.83 14.43
CA PRO A 276 18.13 -33.30 13.04
C PRO A 276 16.70 -33.55 12.54
N ALA A 277 15.72 -33.69 13.44
CA ALA A 277 14.31 -33.82 13.10
C ALA A 277 13.64 -32.50 12.68
N VAL A 278 14.26 -31.35 13.00
CA VAL A 278 13.78 -30.02 12.62
C VAL A 278 14.59 -29.52 11.41
N SER A 279 13.89 -29.14 10.36
CA SER A 279 14.48 -28.57 9.15
C SER A 279 14.23 -27.07 9.08
N VAL A 280 15.18 -26.33 8.49
CA VAL A 280 14.93 -24.97 8.02
C VAL A 280 14.07 -25.06 6.76
N ALA A 281 12.78 -24.73 6.87
CA ALA A 281 11.84 -24.76 5.77
C ALA A 281 12.03 -23.61 4.79
N ALA A 282 12.34 -22.41 5.30
CA ALA A 282 12.49 -21.23 4.46
C ALA A 282 13.48 -20.22 5.07
N ILE A 283 14.18 -19.50 4.21
CA ILE A 283 14.99 -18.33 4.53
C ILE A 283 14.35 -17.16 3.76
N ASN A 284 13.53 -16.38 4.47
CA ASN A 284 12.69 -15.34 3.89
C ASN A 284 13.39 -13.98 3.83
N GLY A 285 14.41 -13.78 4.66
CA GLY A 285 15.24 -12.59 4.71
C GLY A 285 16.51 -12.83 5.53
N PRO A 286 17.42 -11.84 5.60
CA PRO A 286 18.66 -11.96 6.37
C PRO A 286 18.44 -12.25 7.86
N GLU A 287 17.33 -11.75 8.40
CA GLU A 287 16.96 -11.87 9.82
C GLU A 287 15.66 -12.67 10.02
N THR A 288 15.18 -13.39 9.00
CA THR A 288 13.90 -14.11 9.05
C THR A 288 13.99 -15.49 8.40
N CYS A 289 13.79 -16.53 9.19
CA CYS A 289 13.72 -17.91 8.72
C CYS A 289 12.51 -18.66 9.30
N VAL A 290 12.22 -19.83 8.77
CA VAL A 290 11.12 -20.69 9.21
C VAL A 290 11.65 -22.08 9.50
N LEU A 291 11.35 -22.58 10.68
CA LEU A 291 11.60 -23.96 11.10
C LEU A 291 10.38 -24.83 10.84
N SER A 292 10.59 -26.11 10.60
CA SER A 292 9.54 -27.11 10.40
C SER A 292 9.98 -28.48 10.90
N GLY A 293 9.05 -29.24 11.44
CA GLY A 293 9.34 -30.56 12.00
C GLY A 293 8.18 -31.12 12.82
N PRO A 294 8.41 -32.24 13.52
CA PRO A 294 7.41 -32.79 14.41
C PRO A 294 7.20 -31.87 15.62
N LEU A 295 5.99 -31.91 16.19
CA LEU A 295 5.55 -30.95 17.20
C LEU A 295 6.44 -30.94 18.46
N PRO A 296 6.81 -32.10 19.06
CA PRO A 296 7.64 -32.12 20.27
C PRO A 296 9.03 -31.49 20.07
N GLU A 297 9.66 -31.74 18.91
CA GLU A 297 10.98 -31.21 18.58
C GLU A 297 10.93 -29.71 18.26
N LEU A 298 9.84 -29.24 17.66
CA LEU A 298 9.62 -27.80 17.50
C LEU A 298 9.37 -27.10 18.83
N GLU A 299 8.61 -27.71 19.75
CA GLU A 299 8.40 -27.15 21.10
C GLU A 299 9.73 -27.02 21.85
N ALA A 300 10.63 -28.01 21.74
CA ALA A 300 11.98 -27.93 22.28
C ALA A 300 12.80 -26.80 21.64
N ALA A 301 12.68 -26.62 20.31
CA ALA A 301 13.33 -25.51 19.61
C ALA A 301 12.77 -24.14 20.06
N GLU A 302 11.45 -24.00 20.23
CA GLU A 302 10.78 -22.79 20.72
C GLU A 302 11.25 -22.43 22.14
N GLN A 303 11.42 -23.42 23.02
CA GLN A 303 12.01 -23.21 24.35
C GLN A 303 13.46 -22.73 24.26
N ALA A 304 14.28 -23.33 23.39
CA ALA A 304 15.68 -22.93 23.19
C ALA A 304 15.82 -21.51 22.60
N LEU A 305 14.89 -21.12 21.72
CA LEU A 305 14.80 -19.76 21.17
C LEU A 305 14.39 -18.75 22.26
N THR A 306 13.37 -19.10 23.06
CA THR A 306 12.93 -18.28 24.21
C THR A 306 14.06 -18.04 25.20
N ALA A 307 14.81 -19.09 25.55
CA ALA A 307 15.95 -19.00 26.47
C ALA A 307 17.07 -18.07 25.97
N ARG A 308 17.16 -17.83 24.66
CA ARG A 308 18.11 -16.91 24.03
C ARG A 308 17.52 -15.53 23.71
N GLY A 309 16.25 -15.30 24.06
CA GLY A 309 15.55 -14.04 23.74
C GLY A 309 15.27 -13.85 22.26
N ILE A 310 15.23 -14.93 21.47
CA ILE A 310 14.95 -14.87 20.02
C ILE A 310 13.43 -14.93 19.80
N GLU A 311 12.89 -13.90 19.15
CA GLU A 311 11.47 -13.81 18.84
C GLU A 311 11.06 -14.85 17.80
N HIS A 312 9.95 -15.53 18.05
CA HIS A 312 9.42 -16.57 17.19
C HIS A 312 7.90 -16.66 17.31
N LYS A 313 7.26 -17.23 16.27
CA LYS A 313 5.80 -17.37 16.20
C LYS A 313 5.40 -18.61 15.40
N ARG A 314 4.46 -19.38 15.94
CA ARG A 314 3.84 -20.52 15.23
C ARG A 314 3.13 -20.04 13.96
N VAL A 315 3.43 -20.69 12.84
CA VAL A 315 2.72 -20.47 11.58
C VAL A 315 1.41 -21.26 11.61
N ARG A 316 0.31 -20.66 11.13
CA ARG A 316 -0.99 -21.33 11.00
C ARG A 316 -0.99 -22.30 9.82
N TYR A 317 -0.19 -23.36 9.95
CA TYR A 317 -0.07 -24.44 8.98
C TYR A 317 0.27 -25.73 9.73
N ALA A 318 -0.70 -26.64 9.83
CA ALA A 318 -0.61 -27.84 10.67
C ALA A 318 0.20 -28.99 10.04
N ARG A 319 1.18 -28.65 9.19
CA ARG A 319 2.04 -29.59 8.47
C ARG A 319 3.47 -29.06 8.43
N ALA A 320 4.44 -29.96 8.53
CA ALA A 320 5.86 -29.63 8.44
C ALA A 320 6.35 -29.72 6.98
N ALA A 321 5.93 -28.76 6.14
CA ALA A 321 6.43 -28.68 4.77
C ALA A 321 7.93 -28.33 4.75
N HIS A 322 8.64 -28.76 3.69
CA HIS A 322 10.08 -28.53 3.51
C HIS A 322 10.94 -29.11 4.65
N SER A 323 10.55 -30.31 5.12
CA SER A 323 11.18 -30.99 6.25
C SER A 323 11.46 -32.47 5.98
N SER A 324 12.28 -33.08 6.85
CA SER A 324 12.56 -34.52 6.83
C SER A 324 11.30 -35.38 6.94
N MET A 325 10.20 -34.85 7.51
CA MET A 325 8.92 -35.56 7.57
C MET A 325 8.33 -35.87 6.18
N MET A 326 8.81 -35.22 5.13
CA MET A 326 8.36 -35.47 3.75
C MET A 326 9.07 -36.67 3.11
N GLU A 327 10.23 -37.10 3.63
CA GLU A 327 11.09 -38.14 3.02
C GLU A 327 10.34 -39.45 2.71
N PRO A 328 9.48 -39.99 3.59
CA PRO A 328 8.72 -41.22 3.29
C PRO A 328 7.77 -41.11 2.10
N TYR A 329 7.44 -39.88 1.68
CA TYR A 329 6.45 -39.62 0.66
C TYR A 329 7.05 -39.14 -0.68
N LEU A 330 8.35 -38.84 -0.72
CA LEU A 330 9.01 -38.26 -1.91
C LEU A 330 8.98 -39.20 -3.11
N GLU A 331 9.07 -40.52 -2.91
CA GLU A 331 8.98 -41.51 -4.00
C GLU A 331 7.60 -41.50 -4.67
N GLY A 332 6.54 -41.31 -3.88
CA GLY A 332 5.18 -41.14 -4.42
C GLY A 332 5.09 -39.90 -5.31
N PHE A 333 5.64 -38.77 -4.85
CA PHE A 333 5.65 -37.54 -5.63
C PHE A 333 6.52 -37.65 -6.89
N ALA A 334 7.69 -38.29 -6.81
CA ALA A 334 8.59 -38.50 -7.94
C ALA A 334 7.89 -39.24 -9.10
N ARG A 335 7.04 -40.22 -8.78
CA ARG A 335 6.23 -40.93 -9.79
C ARG A 335 5.22 -40.03 -10.49
N GLU A 336 4.63 -39.06 -9.78
CA GLU A 336 3.71 -38.09 -10.39
C GLU A 336 4.47 -37.09 -11.27
N VAL A 337 5.62 -36.59 -10.82
CA VAL A 337 6.47 -35.70 -11.65
C VAL A 337 6.97 -36.40 -12.90
N ALA A 338 7.33 -37.68 -12.82
CA ALA A 338 7.80 -38.45 -13.98
C ALA A 338 6.74 -38.65 -15.08
N ARG A 339 5.45 -38.44 -14.78
CA ARG A 339 4.35 -38.49 -15.76
C ARG A 339 4.18 -37.18 -16.52
N VAL A 340 4.74 -36.08 -16.02
CA VAL A 340 4.62 -34.75 -16.62
C VAL A 340 5.71 -34.56 -17.67
N LYS A 341 5.34 -34.01 -18.81
CA LYS A 341 6.32 -33.62 -19.82
C LYS A 341 6.93 -32.28 -19.45
N LEU A 342 8.01 -32.28 -18.67
CA LEU A 342 8.71 -31.06 -18.29
C LEU A 342 9.38 -30.40 -19.52
N ARG A 343 9.29 -29.08 -19.62
CA ARG A 343 9.77 -28.28 -20.75
C ARG A 343 10.70 -27.16 -20.26
N ALA A 344 11.53 -26.65 -21.17
CA ALA A 344 12.34 -25.47 -20.90
C ALA A 344 11.44 -24.24 -20.65
N PRO A 345 11.76 -23.38 -19.67
CA PRO A 345 10.97 -22.19 -19.40
C PRO A 345 11.11 -21.17 -20.54
N SER A 346 9.99 -20.62 -21.01
CA SER A 346 9.93 -19.55 -22.03
C SER A 346 10.01 -18.14 -21.42
N LEU A 347 9.82 -18.02 -20.11
CA LEU A 347 9.98 -16.81 -19.31
C LEU A 347 11.04 -17.03 -18.23
N PRO A 348 11.86 -16.03 -17.89
CA PRO A 348 12.83 -16.14 -16.81
C PRO A 348 12.14 -16.43 -15.46
N VAL A 349 12.56 -17.51 -14.79
CA VAL A 349 12.11 -17.88 -13.45
C VAL A 349 13.32 -17.88 -12.51
N VAL A 350 13.20 -17.27 -11.33
CA VAL A 350 14.18 -17.45 -10.27
C VAL A 350 13.73 -18.59 -9.37
N SER A 351 14.59 -19.59 -9.23
CA SER A 351 14.38 -20.78 -8.40
C SER A 351 14.47 -20.41 -6.92
N SER A 352 13.41 -20.70 -6.16
CA SER A 352 13.41 -20.57 -4.71
C SER A 352 14.13 -21.73 -4.02
N LEU A 353 14.44 -22.81 -4.73
CA LEU A 353 15.29 -23.89 -4.22
C LEU A 353 16.79 -23.52 -4.25
N THR A 354 17.25 -22.91 -5.34
CA THR A 354 18.68 -22.64 -5.57
C THR A 354 19.10 -21.20 -5.23
N GLY A 355 18.14 -20.28 -5.17
CA GLY A 355 18.38 -18.85 -4.99
C GLY A 355 18.92 -18.15 -6.25
N ARG A 356 18.80 -18.78 -7.43
CA ARG A 356 19.37 -18.29 -8.70
C ARG A 356 18.36 -18.49 -9.83
N TRP A 357 18.65 -17.94 -11.01
CA TRP A 357 17.88 -18.23 -12.23
C TRP A 357 17.77 -19.74 -12.47
N LEU A 358 16.52 -20.21 -12.64
CA LEU A 358 16.20 -21.59 -12.92
C LEU A 358 16.74 -21.97 -14.30
N GLN A 359 17.62 -22.96 -14.34
CA GLN A 359 18.23 -23.42 -15.59
C GLN A 359 17.32 -24.43 -16.28
N GLU A 360 17.43 -24.53 -17.61
CA GLU A 360 16.65 -25.50 -18.40
C GLU A 360 16.81 -26.93 -17.88
N ARG A 361 18.04 -27.36 -17.59
CA ARG A 361 18.33 -28.70 -17.04
C ARG A 361 17.72 -28.94 -15.66
N GLU A 362 17.48 -27.90 -14.89
CA GLU A 362 16.84 -27.97 -13.57
C GLU A 362 15.32 -28.05 -13.75
N ALA A 363 14.75 -27.15 -14.54
CA ALA A 363 13.32 -27.12 -14.85
C ALA A 363 12.80 -28.44 -15.46
N THR A 364 13.61 -29.06 -16.32
CA THR A 364 13.30 -30.32 -17.01
C THR A 364 13.67 -31.59 -16.23
N SER A 365 14.15 -31.44 -14.99
CA SER A 365 14.53 -32.58 -14.14
C SER A 365 13.44 -32.93 -13.12
N PRO A 366 12.92 -34.17 -13.11
CA PRO A 366 12.03 -34.61 -12.04
C PRO A 366 12.65 -34.51 -10.63
N ASP A 367 13.95 -34.75 -10.50
CA ASP A 367 14.69 -34.64 -9.23
C ASP A 367 14.61 -33.22 -8.65
N TYR A 368 14.66 -32.19 -9.51
CA TYR A 368 14.53 -30.80 -9.08
C TYR A 368 13.22 -30.57 -8.33
N TRP A 369 12.10 -31.03 -8.87
CA TRP A 369 10.77 -30.82 -8.29
C TRP A 369 10.55 -31.61 -6.99
N VAL A 370 11.14 -32.80 -6.88
CA VAL A 370 11.14 -33.60 -5.65
C VAL A 370 11.98 -32.90 -4.57
N ARG A 371 13.16 -32.40 -4.93
CA ARG A 371 14.03 -31.64 -4.03
C ARG A 371 13.40 -30.32 -3.60
N HIS A 372 12.74 -29.62 -4.51
CA HIS A 372 12.00 -28.39 -4.24
C HIS A 372 10.86 -28.63 -3.22
N LEU A 373 10.25 -29.81 -3.21
CA LEU A 373 9.24 -30.16 -2.22
C LEU A 373 9.83 -30.38 -0.81
N ARG A 374 11.07 -30.89 -0.73
CA ARG A 374 11.72 -31.33 0.52
C ARG A 374 12.61 -30.27 1.17
N HIS A 375 13.34 -29.50 0.39
CA HIS A 375 14.43 -28.66 0.87
C HIS A 375 14.02 -27.21 1.11
N THR A 376 14.89 -26.49 1.79
CA THR A 376 14.70 -25.09 2.19
C THR A 376 14.34 -24.18 1.00
N VAL A 377 13.30 -23.39 1.17
CA VAL A 377 12.95 -22.27 0.28
C VAL A 377 13.90 -21.10 0.56
N ARG A 378 14.87 -20.89 -0.31
CA ARG A 378 15.86 -19.79 -0.29
C ARG A 378 15.30 -18.51 -0.91
N PHE A 379 14.15 -18.05 -0.39
CA PHE A 379 13.43 -16.91 -0.97
C PHE A 379 14.24 -15.61 -0.91
N SER A 380 14.99 -15.35 0.18
CA SER A 380 15.85 -14.16 0.27
C SER A 380 16.89 -14.14 -0.84
N ASP A 381 17.59 -15.25 -1.07
CA ASP A 381 18.61 -15.35 -2.12
C ASP A 381 17.99 -15.15 -3.51
N ALA A 382 16.85 -15.79 -3.76
CA ALA A 382 16.12 -15.67 -5.02
C ALA A 382 15.64 -14.22 -5.27
N LEU A 383 15.13 -13.55 -4.23
CA LEU A 383 14.71 -12.16 -4.32
C LEU A 383 15.90 -11.21 -4.52
N GLY A 384 17.03 -11.46 -3.87
CA GLY A 384 18.29 -10.76 -4.12
C GLY A 384 18.72 -10.89 -5.57
N CYS A 385 18.75 -12.11 -6.11
CA CYS A 385 19.07 -12.39 -7.50
C CYS A 385 18.15 -11.61 -8.46
N LEU A 386 16.84 -11.58 -8.18
CA LEU A 386 15.87 -10.83 -8.97
C LEU A 386 16.13 -9.31 -8.91
N LEU A 387 16.34 -8.76 -7.72
CA LEU A 387 16.56 -7.32 -7.49
C LEU A 387 17.85 -6.79 -8.13
N GLU A 388 18.91 -7.61 -8.14
CA GLU A 388 20.20 -7.26 -8.75
C GLU A 388 20.16 -7.29 -10.28
N SER A 389 19.23 -8.05 -10.86
CA SER A 389 19.15 -8.28 -12.31
C SER A 389 18.40 -7.21 -13.11
N GLY A 390 17.79 -6.22 -12.45
CA GLY A 390 17.07 -5.15 -13.15
C GLY A 390 16.17 -4.30 -12.26
N ASP A 391 15.81 -3.13 -12.77
CA ASP A 391 14.88 -2.21 -12.14
C ASP A 391 13.46 -2.50 -12.62
N ARG A 392 12.77 -3.39 -11.90
CA ARG A 392 11.41 -3.86 -12.22
C ARG A 392 10.46 -3.56 -11.06
N ALA A 393 9.21 -3.25 -11.38
CA ALA A 393 8.14 -3.26 -10.39
C ALA A 393 7.89 -4.71 -9.94
N LEU A 394 7.88 -4.94 -8.63
CA LEU A 394 7.59 -6.23 -8.03
C LEU A 394 6.10 -6.30 -7.68
N ILE A 395 5.37 -7.23 -8.29
CA ILE A 395 3.93 -7.38 -8.06
C ILE A 395 3.68 -8.74 -7.41
N GLU A 396 3.14 -8.75 -6.19
CA GLU A 396 2.62 -9.96 -5.55
C GLU A 396 1.28 -10.33 -6.21
N VAL A 397 1.30 -11.40 -7.01
CA VAL A 397 0.17 -11.91 -7.80
C VAL A 397 -0.47 -13.07 -7.05
N GLY A 398 -1.12 -12.73 -5.96
CA GLY A 398 -1.76 -13.68 -5.06
C GLY A 398 -2.39 -12.98 -3.86
N PRO A 399 -3.07 -13.73 -2.98
CA PRO A 399 -3.63 -13.19 -1.76
C PRO A 399 -2.54 -12.78 -0.76
N GLY A 400 -2.74 -11.65 -0.10
CA GLY A 400 -1.91 -11.19 1.01
C GLY A 400 -0.90 -10.11 0.63
N THR A 401 0.03 -9.88 1.56
CA THR A 401 1.11 -8.88 1.44
C THR A 401 2.43 -9.43 2.00
N THR A 402 2.61 -10.75 2.00
CA THR A 402 3.77 -11.37 2.65
C THR A 402 5.01 -11.15 1.80
N LEU A 403 4.94 -11.42 0.50
CA LEU A 403 6.10 -11.27 -0.37
C LEU A 403 6.46 -9.79 -0.59
N THR A 404 5.46 -8.92 -0.62
CA THR A 404 5.67 -7.47 -0.65
C THR A 404 6.35 -6.94 0.60
N ALA A 405 6.00 -7.43 1.79
CA ALA A 405 6.71 -7.08 3.02
C ALA A 405 8.17 -7.53 2.97
N LEU A 406 8.44 -8.78 2.57
CA LEU A 406 9.79 -9.31 2.43
C LEU A 406 10.61 -8.53 1.40
N ALA A 407 10.02 -8.18 0.25
CA ALA A 407 10.67 -7.39 -0.79
C ALA A 407 11.01 -5.97 -0.33
N ARG A 408 10.13 -5.31 0.42
CA ARG A 408 10.39 -3.97 0.97
C ARG A 408 11.55 -3.97 1.97
N GLN A 409 11.67 -5.03 2.77
CA GLN A 409 12.72 -5.19 3.79
C GLN A 409 14.03 -5.77 3.25
N HIS A 410 14.07 -6.23 1.99
CA HIS A 410 15.24 -6.88 1.43
C HIS A 410 16.40 -5.90 1.22
N PRO A 411 17.63 -6.19 1.70
CA PRO A 411 18.75 -5.24 1.67
C PRO A 411 19.25 -4.90 0.25
N ALA A 412 19.01 -5.78 -0.73
CA ALA A 412 19.36 -5.51 -2.13
C ALA A 412 18.35 -4.60 -2.85
N ARG A 413 17.19 -4.31 -2.25
CA ARG A 413 16.19 -3.43 -2.87
C ARG A 413 16.69 -1.99 -2.79
N LYS A 414 16.59 -1.29 -3.92
CA LYS A 414 16.90 0.13 -4.04
C LYS A 414 15.59 0.91 -4.09
N THR A 415 15.15 1.23 -5.29
CA THR A 415 13.96 2.07 -5.54
C THR A 415 12.80 1.31 -6.17
N GLN A 416 12.95 0.00 -6.42
CA GLN A 416 11.93 -0.80 -7.10
C GLN A 416 10.57 -0.66 -6.39
N PRO A 417 9.49 -0.32 -7.12
CA PRO A 417 8.14 -0.35 -6.58
C PRO A 417 7.73 -1.76 -6.16
N VAL A 418 6.93 -1.87 -5.10
CA VAL A 418 6.46 -3.15 -4.56
C VAL A 418 4.96 -3.07 -4.30
N LEU A 419 4.19 -3.89 -5.02
CA LEU A 419 2.73 -3.82 -5.13
C LEU A 419 2.09 -5.16 -4.78
N ALA A 420 0.91 -5.12 -4.18
CA ALA A 420 0.11 -6.31 -3.88
C ALA A 420 -1.20 -6.28 -4.65
N THR A 421 -1.54 -7.38 -5.33
CA THR A 421 -2.77 -7.48 -6.11
C THR A 421 -4.00 -7.62 -5.22
N LEU A 422 -3.91 -8.46 -4.16
CA LEU A 422 -5.02 -8.78 -3.27
C LEU A 422 -4.61 -8.65 -1.79
N PRO A 423 -4.41 -7.42 -1.27
CA PRO A 423 -4.00 -7.19 0.11
C PRO A 423 -5.07 -7.66 1.13
N THR A 424 -4.65 -7.85 2.39
CA THR A 424 -5.46 -8.43 3.48
C THR A 424 -5.89 -7.43 4.56
N LYS A 425 -5.56 -6.13 4.45
CA LYS A 425 -5.73 -5.17 5.55
C LYS A 425 -7.06 -4.39 5.44
N GLY A 426 -7.87 -4.46 6.51
CA GLY A 426 -9.20 -3.82 6.61
C GLY A 426 -10.23 -4.56 5.78
N ASP A 427 -11.48 -4.67 6.23
CA ASP A 427 -12.55 -5.45 5.58
C ASP A 427 -12.95 -4.98 4.16
N ALA A 428 -12.16 -4.11 3.53
CA ALA A 428 -12.29 -3.77 2.13
C ALA A 428 -11.70 -4.90 1.26
N PRO A 429 -12.50 -5.61 0.45
CA PRO A 429 -11.97 -6.58 -0.49
C PRO A 429 -11.02 -5.87 -1.46
N GLY A 430 -9.90 -6.52 -1.80
CA GLY A 430 -8.99 -5.99 -2.82
C GLY A 430 -9.76 -5.64 -4.10
N ASN A 431 -9.55 -4.43 -4.60
CA ASN A 431 -10.18 -3.94 -5.84
C ASN A 431 -9.18 -4.09 -7.00
N ALA A 432 -9.63 -4.76 -8.07
CA ALA A 432 -8.89 -4.94 -9.31
C ALA A 432 -8.40 -3.60 -9.90
N LEU A 433 -9.25 -2.57 -9.91
CA LEU A 433 -8.90 -1.25 -10.45
C LEU A 433 -7.95 -0.48 -9.53
N SER A 434 -8.00 -0.67 -8.21
CA SER A 434 -7.00 -0.10 -7.30
C SER A 434 -5.62 -0.71 -7.57
N ALA A 435 -5.54 -2.05 -7.68
CA ALA A 435 -4.28 -2.71 -8.02
C ALA A 435 -3.72 -2.25 -9.38
N LEU A 436 -4.60 -2.04 -10.37
CA LEU A 436 -4.24 -1.49 -11.68
C LEU A 436 -3.74 -0.05 -11.62
N GLY A 437 -4.43 0.81 -10.86
CA GLY A 437 -4.03 2.20 -10.63
C GLY A 437 -2.68 2.30 -9.93
N GLU A 438 -2.44 1.43 -8.95
CA GLU A 438 -1.17 1.30 -8.25
C GLU A 438 -0.03 0.90 -9.19
N ALA A 439 -0.26 -0.07 -10.09
CA ALA A 439 0.70 -0.46 -11.10
C ALA A 439 1.03 0.70 -12.06
N TRP A 440 0.02 1.40 -12.56
CA TRP A 440 0.23 2.55 -13.43
C TRP A 440 1.02 3.67 -12.73
N ALA A 441 0.70 3.97 -11.46
CA ALA A 441 1.41 4.97 -10.67
C ALA A 441 2.88 4.57 -10.47
N ALA A 442 3.15 3.26 -10.29
CA ALA A 442 4.49 2.69 -10.23
C ALA A 442 5.23 2.60 -11.57
N GLY A 443 4.67 3.14 -12.67
CA GLY A 443 5.34 3.19 -13.97
C GLY A 443 5.21 1.90 -14.78
N VAL A 444 4.33 0.98 -14.37
CA VAL A 444 4.00 -0.20 -15.17
C VAL A 444 3.18 0.23 -16.38
N ASP A 445 3.53 -0.32 -17.54
CA ASP A 445 2.78 -0.12 -18.78
C ASP A 445 1.53 -1.00 -18.81
N VAL A 446 0.40 -0.35 -19.05
CA VAL A 446 -0.93 -0.94 -19.05
C VAL A 446 -1.56 -0.70 -20.42
N ASP A 447 -2.15 -1.74 -21.00
CA ASP A 447 -2.88 -1.65 -22.26
C ASP A 447 -4.34 -1.28 -21.98
N TRP A 448 -4.61 0.03 -21.96
CA TRP A 448 -5.94 0.59 -21.69
C TRP A 448 -6.98 0.21 -22.73
N GLU A 449 -6.58 -0.07 -23.98
CA GLU A 449 -7.50 -0.55 -25.00
C GLU A 449 -8.00 -1.96 -24.69
N ARG A 450 -7.10 -2.86 -24.23
CA ARG A 450 -7.51 -4.20 -23.77
C ARG A 450 -8.42 -4.17 -22.54
N ILE A 451 -8.20 -3.24 -21.62
CA ILE A 451 -9.07 -3.09 -20.45
C ILE A 451 -10.50 -2.73 -20.85
N ARG A 452 -10.65 -1.92 -21.89
CA ARG A 452 -11.97 -1.54 -22.46
C ARG A 452 -12.62 -2.69 -23.24
N ASP A 453 -11.83 -3.66 -23.70
CA ASP A 453 -12.33 -4.94 -24.24
C ASP A 453 -13.41 -4.74 -25.34
N GLY A 454 -13.13 -3.84 -26.28
CA GLY A 454 -14.02 -3.52 -27.40
C GLY A 454 -15.12 -2.48 -27.10
N GLU A 455 -15.21 -1.98 -25.87
CA GLU A 455 -16.13 -0.90 -25.50
C GLU A 455 -15.86 0.39 -26.30
N ARG A 456 -16.89 0.93 -26.96
CA ARG A 456 -16.77 2.19 -27.71
C ARG A 456 -16.84 3.37 -26.76
N ARG A 457 -15.69 4.01 -26.58
CA ARG A 457 -15.52 5.25 -25.81
C ARG A 457 -15.08 6.40 -26.72
N ARG A 458 -15.33 7.63 -26.27
CA ARG A 458 -14.90 8.84 -26.98
C ARG A 458 -13.89 9.61 -26.14
N ARG A 459 -13.02 10.35 -26.83
CA ARG A 459 -12.22 11.40 -26.17
C ARG A 459 -13.09 12.63 -25.98
N VAL A 460 -13.17 13.12 -24.75
CA VAL A 460 -13.95 14.31 -24.37
C VAL A 460 -13.04 15.49 -24.05
N ASP A 461 -13.60 16.70 -24.15
CA ASP A 461 -12.87 17.91 -23.81
C ASP A 461 -12.76 18.07 -22.28
N LEU A 462 -11.52 18.09 -21.80
CA LEU A 462 -11.13 18.16 -20.40
C LEU A 462 -10.07 19.26 -20.22
N PRO A 463 -9.93 19.82 -19.01
CA PRO A 463 -8.90 20.79 -18.70
C PRO A 463 -7.52 20.38 -19.25
N THR A 464 -6.83 21.38 -19.80
CA THR A 464 -5.46 21.20 -20.31
C THR A 464 -4.45 21.23 -19.15
N TYR A 465 -3.17 21.00 -19.46
CA TYR A 465 -2.11 20.97 -18.44
C TYR A 465 -2.01 22.29 -17.66
N SER A 466 -1.99 22.23 -16.33
CA SER A 466 -1.87 23.39 -15.45
C SER A 466 -0.41 23.82 -15.27
N PHE A 467 0.11 24.60 -16.23
CA PHE A 467 1.49 25.13 -16.18
C PHE A 467 1.80 25.90 -14.90
N ASP A 468 2.96 25.62 -14.28
CA ASP A 468 3.60 26.51 -13.31
C ASP A 468 4.16 27.71 -14.07
N ARG A 469 3.38 28.79 -14.14
CA ARG A 469 3.76 29.99 -14.88
C ARG A 469 4.69 30.83 -14.01
N GLU A 470 5.91 31.02 -14.49
CA GLU A 470 6.81 32.06 -14.01
C GLU A 470 6.88 33.18 -15.05
N HIS A 471 6.96 34.42 -14.59
CA HIS A 471 7.18 35.55 -15.48
C HIS A 471 8.66 35.60 -15.86
N TYR A 472 8.95 35.43 -17.15
CA TYR A 472 10.30 35.56 -17.69
C TYR A 472 10.36 36.83 -18.53
N SER A 473 10.99 37.89 -18.02
CA SER A 473 11.29 39.11 -18.78
C SER A 473 12.79 39.22 -19.09
N LEU A 474 13.10 39.82 -20.24
CA LEU A 474 14.48 40.23 -20.56
C LEU A 474 14.94 41.42 -19.70
N ASP A 475 14.01 42.19 -19.16
CA ASP A 475 14.31 43.33 -18.27
C ASP A 475 14.82 42.87 -16.90
N ASP A 476 14.46 41.64 -16.48
CA ASP A 476 14.89 41.03 -15.21
C ASP A 476 16.30 40.39 -15.32
N ALA A 477 16.86 40.30 -16.52
CA ALA A 477 18.21 39.81 -16.74
C ALA A 477 19.21 40.97 -16.66
N ALA A 478 20.04 40.99 -15.61
CA ALA A 478 21.22 41.87 -15.60
C ALA A 478 22.04 41.60 -16.88
N PRO A 479 22.41 42.63 -17.67
CA PRO A 479 23.09 42.43 -18.94
C PRO A 479 24.43 41.74 -18.70
N ALA A 480 24.52 40.45 -19.04
CA ALA A 480 25.79 39.74 -19.08
C ALA A 480 26.66 40.39 -20.18
N PRO A 481 27.95 40.63 -19.94
CA PRO A 481 28.83 41.18 -20.96
C PRO A 481 28.87 40.22 -22.15
N VAL A 482 28.30 40.66 -23.27
CA VAL A 482 28.38 39.93 -24.53
C VAL A 482 29.80 40.07 -25.06
N ALA A 483 30.66 39.12 -24.73
CA ALA A 483 31.98 39.01 -25.35
C ALA A 483 31.78 38.72 -26.86
N ARG A 484 31.97 39.76 -27.68
CA ARG A 484 31.75 39.75 -29.13
C ARG A 484 32.65 38.77 -29.90
N ASP A 485 33.66 38.19 -29.27
CA ASP A 485 34.59 37.24 -29.91
C ASP A 485 34.06 35.80 -30.01
N ALA A 486 32.97 35.45 -29.32
CA ALA A 486 32.46 34.08 -29.31
C ALA A 486 31.60 33.69 -30.53
N MET A 487 31.21 34.65 -31.39
CA MET A 487 30.30 34.39 -32.51
C MET A 487 30.99 33.81 -33.76
N ALA A 488 32.31 34.01 -33.92
CA ALA A 488 33.07 33.45 -35.04
C ALA A 488 33.46 31.97 -34.83
N ALA A 489 33.57 31.50 -33.58
CA ALA A 489 33.98 30.13 -33.27
C ALA A 489 32.83 29.09 -33.32
N ARG A 490 31.56 29.53 -33.30
CA ARG A 490 30.39 28.64 -33.25
C ARG A 490 29.89 28.13 -34.61
N ALA A 491 30.45 28.60 -35.72
CA ALA A 491 30.04 28.15 -37.06
C ALA A 491 30.60 26.77 -37.48
N LYS A 492 31.40 26.10 -36.63
CA LYS A 492 31.99 24.77 -36.94
C LYS A 492 31.92 23.72 -35.81
N ALA A 493 31.05 23.87 -34.81
CA ALA A 493 30.87 22.87 -33.77
C ALA A 493 29.52 22.16 -33.89
N THR A 494 29.57 20.86 -34.19
CA THR A 494 28.48 19.89 -33.98
C THR A 494 27.94 19.99 -32.55
N VAL A 495 26.60 19.93 -32.44
CA VAL A 495 25.75 19.73 -31.26
C VAL A 495 26.46 19.85 -29.90
N PRO A 496 26.20 20.90 -29.09
CA PRO A 496 26.72 20.96 -27.74
C PRO A 496 26.12 19.83 -26.90
N PRO A 497 26.89 19.21 -25.98
CA PRO A 497 26.33 18.24 -25.05
C PRO A 497 25.19 18.88 -24.26
N LYS A 498 24.11 18.11 -24.02
CA LYS A 498 23.00 18.48 -23.14
C LYS A 498 23.58 19.19 -21.89
N PRO A 499 23.03 20.34 -21.48
CA PRO A 499 23.42 20.93 -20.21
C PRO A 499 23.25 19.86 -19.15
N LYS A 500 24.32 19.54 -18.42
CA LYS A 500 24.22 18.70 -17.22
C LYS A 500 23.09 19.28 -16.41
N GLY A 501 22.07 18.45 -16.17
CA GLY A 501 20.86 18.83 -15.47
C GLY A 501 21.28 19.66 -14.26
N ARG A 502 20.91 20.94 -14.29
CA ARG A 502 20.94 21.77 -13.11
C ARG A 502 20.08 20.98 -12.13
N ALA A 503 20.72 20.45 -11.09
CA ALA A 503 20.07 19.63 -10.09
C ALA A 503 18.74 20.30 -9.76
N VAL A 504 17.65 19.60 -10.11
CA VAL A 504 16.33 19.99 -9.67
C VAL A 504 16.47 20.08 -8.16
N ARG A 505 16.27 21.27 -7.62
CA ARG A 505 16.23 21.47 -6.18
C ARG A 505 15.14 20.52 -5.68
N ARG A 506 15.54 19.35 -5.17
CA ARG A 506 14.79 18.63 -4.13
C ARG A 506 14.36 19.72 -3.16
N GLY A 507 13.06 19.79 -2.84
CA GLY A 507 12.57 20.71 -1.82
C GLY A 507 13.54 20.71 -0.65
N GLU A 508 13.94 21.91 -0.23
CA GLU A 508 15.11 22.18 0.61
C GLU A 508 15.18 21.19 1.78
N ARG A 509 16.01 20.14 1.65
CA ARG A 509 16.14 19.12 2.68
C ARG A 509 17.00 19.70 3.79
N VAL A 510 16.43 19.75 4.99
CA VAL A 510 17.06 20.39 6.14
C VAL A 510 18.01 19.37 6.78
N ALA A 511 19.31 19.68 6.74
CA ALA A 511 20.36 18.93 7.43
C ALA A 511 20.18 18.99 8.96
N PRO A 512 20.71 18.02 9.74
CA PRO A 512 20.64 18.04 11.19
C PRO A 512 21.23 19.34 11.76
N ARG A 513 20.45 20.04 12.58
CA ARG A 513 20.75 21.39 13.11
C ARG A 513 21.55 21.32 14.40
N ASP A 514 21.43 20.23 15.14
CA ASP A 514 22.17 19.98 16.39
C ASP A 514 22.74 18.55 16.48
N ALA A 515 23.47 18.26 17.56
CA ALA A 515 24.12 16.97 17.78
C ALA A 515 23.13 15.81 18.05
N THR A 516 21.95 16.12 18.60
CA THR A 516 20.88 15.14 18.85
C THR A 516 20.25 14.73 17.52
N GLU A 517 19.89 15.71 16.68
CA GLU A 517 19.38 15.46 15.33
C GLU A 517 20.41 14.71 14.49
N ARG A 518 21.70 15.05 14.57
CA ARG A 518 22.75 14.34 13.82
C ARG A 518 22.84 12.86 14.21
N THR A 519 22.84 12.58 15.51
CA THR A 519 22.92 11.20 16.01
C THR A 519 21.64 10.41 15.68
N LEU A 520 20.48 11.06 15.68
CA LEU A 520 19.22 10.45 15.24
C LEU A 520 19.17 10.20 13.73
N VAL A 521 19.67 11.15 12.91
CA VAL A 521 19.87 10.94 11.48
C VAL A 521 20.76 9.71 11.28
N GLU A 522 21.88 9.58 11.97
CA GLU A 522 22.75 8.40 11.89
C GLU A 522 22.04 7.10 12.30
N CYS A 523 21.17 7.14 13.32
CA CYS A 523 20.34 5.98 13.69
C CYS A 523 19.37 5.60 12.57
N PHE A 524 18.71 6.58 11.93
CA PHE A 524 17.81 6.35 10.80
C PHE A 524 18.58 5.84 9.58
N GLN A 525 19.71 6.46 9.23
CA GLN A 525 20.60 6.03 8.15
C GLN A 525 21.08 4.60 8.36
N THR A 526 21.47 4.25 9.59
CA THR A 526 21.92 2.89 9.93
C THR A 526 20.77 1.88 9.84
N LEU A 527 19.60 2.24 10.37
CA LEU A 527 18.44 1.36 10.44
C LEU A 527 17.83 1.09 9.05
N PHE A 528 17.77 2.13 8.21
CA PHE A 528 17.19 2.07 6.87
C PHE A 528 18.24 1.87 5.76
N ARG A 529 19.54 1.88 6.08
CA ARG A 529 20.67 1.82 5.15
C ARG A 529 20.59 2.87 4.04
N LEU A 530 20.22 4.09 4.43
CA LEU A 530 20.13 5.24 3.54
C LEU A 530 21.27 6.21 3.86
N ASP A 531 22.00 6.67 2.85
CA ASP A 531 23.10 7.63 3.04
C ASP A 531 22.59 9.08 3.17
N ASP A 532 21.33 9.33 2.81
CA ASP A 532 20.76 10.67 2.65
C ASP A 532 19.38 10.77 3.34
N VAL A 533 19.39 10.95 4.67
CA VAL A 533 18.20 11.14 5.53
C VAL A 533 18.20 12.57 6.10
N GLY A 534 17.09 13.30 5.92
CA GLY A 534 16.85 14.64 6.46
C GLY A 534 16.02 14.64 7.75
N ILE A 535 16.00 15.76 8.47
CA ILE A 535 15.37 15.82 9.80
C ILE A 535 13.84 15.69 9.80
N HIS A 536 13.19 15.95 8.66
CA HIS A 536 11.75 15.86 8.49
C HIS A 536 11.30 14.53 7.85
N ASP A 537 12.24 13.63 7.53
CA ASP A 537 11.89 12.34 6.96
C ASP A 537 11.15 11.50 8.00
N ASP A 538 9.97 11.02 7.61
CA ASP A 538 9.07 10.25 8.46
C ASP A 538 9.48 8.77 8.47
N PHE A 539 9.56 8.20 9.67
CA PHE A 539 9.95 6.82 9.90
C PHE A 539 9.12 5.80 9.11
N PHE A 540 7.79 5.98 9.03
CA PHE A 540 6.90 5.06 8.33
C PHE A 540 7.00 5.25 6.82
N ALA A 541 7.18 6.50 6.37
CA ALA A 541 7.42 6.81 4.96
C ALA A 541 8.75 6.20 4.45
N LEU A 542 9.76 6.10 5.32
CA LEU A 542 11.02 5.41 5.04
C LEU A 542 10.91 3.87 5.10
N GLY A 543 9.71 3.33 5.35
CA GLY A 543 9.44 1.89 5.35
C GLY A 543 9.54 1.24 6.72
N GLY A 544 9.51 2.02 7.80
CA GLY A 544 9.50 1.51 9.15
C GLY A 544 8.15 0.92 9.56
N ASP A 545 8.18 -0.15 10.35
CA ASP A 545 7.02 -0.78 10.99
C ASP A 545 7.24 -0.89 12.51
N SER A 546 6.30 -1.51 13.24
CA SER A 546 6.41 -1.65 14.70
C SER A 546 7.65 -2.44 15.16
N LEU A 547 8.18 -3.34 14.33
CA LEU A 547 9.37 -4.12 14.66
C LEU A 547 10.65 -3.30 14.41
N VAL A 548 10.70 -2.58 13.29
CA VAL A 548 11.77 -1.61 12.99
C VAL A 548 11.76 -0.47 14.02
N ALA A 549 10.59 -0.10 14.53
CA ALA A 549 10.43 0.93 15.56
C ALA A 549 11.07 0.50 16.87
N LEU A 550 10.88 -0.75 17.29
CA LEU A 550 11.54 -1.30 18.48
C LEU A 550 13.07 -1.32 18.32
N ARG A 551 13.59 -1.62 17.13
CA ARG A 551 15.03 -1.55 16.83
C ARG A 551 15.56 -0.11 16.88
N LEU A 552 14.84 0.84 16.29
CA LEU A 552 15.17 2.26 16.39
C LEU A 552 15.22 2.72 17.85
N LEU A 553 14.21 2.35 18.64
CA LEU A 553 14.10 2.68 20.05
C LEU A 553 15.24 2.08 20.88
N ALA A 554 15.65 0.85 20.56
CA ALA A 554 16.83 0.23 21.18
C ALA A 554 18.12 1.00 20.84
N MET A 555 18.33 1.37 19.57
CA MET A 555 19.49 2.16 19.13
C MET A 555 19.51 3.55 19.77
N ILE A 556 18.36 4.22 19.87
CA ILE A 556 18.22 5.51 20.55
C ILE A 556 18.53 5.34 22.05
N SER A 557 18.01 4.30 22.69
CA SER A 557 18.29 4.02 24.11
C SER A 557 19.77 3.74 24.36
N GLU A 558 20.46 3.06 23.44
CA GLU A 558 21.89 2.79 23.54
C GLU A 558 22.72 4.07 23.39
N ARG A 559 22.41 4.92 22.40
CA ARG A 559 23.22 6.12 22.11
C ARG A 559 22.96 7.30 23.04
N PHE A 560 21.74 7.44 23.55
CA PHE A 560 21.33 8.58 24.37
C PHE A 560 21.10 8.24 25.84
N GLY A 561 21.13 6.95 26.23
CA GLY A 561 20.86 6.50 27.60
C GLY A 561 19.43 6.77 28.08
N LYS A 562 18.50 7.13 27.18
CA LYS A 562 17.09 7.41 27.48
C LYS A 562 16.19 6.42 26.76
N ARG A 563 15.29 5.78 27.51
CA ARG A 563 14.24 4.91 26.94
C ARG A 563 13.07 5.76 26.47
N LEU A 564 12.77 5.70 25.18
CA LEU A 564 11.52 6.20 24.62
C LEU A 564 10.53 5.04 24.48
N ALA A 565 9.27 5.27 24.81
CA ALA A 565 8.21 4.29 24.63
C ALA A 565 7.75 4.23 23.16
N LEU A 566 7.21 3.08 22.73
CA LEU A 566 6.70 2.91 21.36
C LEU A 566 5.63 3.95 21.00
N LYS A 567 4.79 4.34 21.96
CA LYS A 567 3.80 5.43 21.81
C LYS A 567 4.47 6.76 21.44
N GLU A 568 5.63 7.07 22.02
CA GLU A 568 6.34 8.33 21.75
C GLU A 568 6.90 8.34 20.34
N MET A 569 7.43 7.22 19.87
CA MET A 569 7.93 7.07 18.51
C MET A 569 6.80 7.12 17.46
N LEU A 570 5.65 6.48 17.74
CA LEU A 570 4.45 6.56 16.88
C LEU A 570 3.89 7.98 16.77
N THR A 571 4.08 8.80 17.82
CA THR A 571 3.55 10.16 17.89
C THR A 571 4.55 11.23 17.44
N ALA A 572 5.83 10.88 17.36
CA ALA A 572 6.95 11.69 16.90
C ALA A 572 7.79 10.91 15.86
N PRO A 573 7.28 10.62 14.65
CA PRO A 573 7.92 9.71 13.71
C PRO A 573 9.08 10.30 12.90
N THR A 574 9.45 11.57 13.07
CA THR A 574 10.57 12.20 12.36
C THR A 574 11.76 12.45 13.28
N VAL A 575 12.94 12.61 12.70
CA VAL A 575 14.17 12.93 13.46
C VAL A 575 14.02 14.22 14.26
N GLU A 576 13.43 15.28 13.70
CA GLU A 576 13.15 16.53 14.43
C GLU A 576 12.26 16.29 15.66
N LEU A 577 11.19 15.52 15.50
CA LEU A 577 10.23 15.30 16.59
C LEU A 577 10.83 14.40 17.68
N LEU A 578 11.63 13.40 17.32
CA LEU A 578 12.39 12.58 18.27
C LEU A 578 13.49 13.41 18.97
N ALA A 579 14.16 14.29 18.24
CA ALA A 579 15.18 15.17 18.82
C ALA A 579 14.59 16.11 19.86
N ARG A 580 13.39 16.66 19.62
CA ARG A 580 12.65 17.46 20.61
C ARG A 580 12.26 16.67 21.85
N LYS A 581 11.99 15.37 21.72
CA LYS A 581 11.70 14.48 22.87
C LYS A 581 12.96 14.13 23.65
N LEU A 582 14.13 14.07 23.01
CA LEU A 582 15.41 13.76 23.65
C LEU A 582 16.11 14.99 24.24
N GLY A 583 16.02 16.14 23.57
CA GLY A 583 16.63 17.43 23.89
C GLY A 583 15.73 18.32 24.74
N GLY A 584 15.54 17.94 26.00
CA GLY A 584 14.78 18.74 26.95
C GLY A 584 15.47 20.06 27.30
N LYS A 585 15.05 21.16 26.66
CA LYS A 585 15.04 22.52 27.21
C LYS A 585 13.86 23.29 26.62
N GLU A 586 12.67 23.00 27.13
CA GLU A 586 11.61 24.00 27.22
C GLU A 586 11.03 23.91 28.63
N GLU A 587 10.93 25.05 29.31
CA GLU A 587 10.13 25.18 30.53
C GLU A 587 8.69 24.84 30.15
N ALA A 588 8.33 23.57 30.29
CA ALA A 588 6.98 23.11 30.11
C ALA A 588 6.11 23.81 31.15
N ARG A 589 5.28 24.75 30.71
CA ARG A 589 4.15 25.23 31.49
C ARG A 589 3.33 24.00 31.85
N ALA A 590 3.30 23.63 33.14
CA ALA A 590 2.60 22.45 33.60
C ALA A 590 1.13 22.51 33.14
N LEU A 591 0.74 21.60 32.25
CA LEU A 591 -0.64 21.49 31.79
C LEU A 591 -1.50 20.86 32.90
N PRO A 592 -2.79 21.22 32.99
CA PRO A 592 -3.68 20.58 33.94
C PRO A 592 -3.74 19.05 33.74
N PRO A 593 -3.95 18.26 34.79
CA PRO A 593 -4.03 16.79 34.67
C PRO A 593 -5.13 16.34 33.71
N GLY A 594 -4.80 15.43 32.81
CA GLY A 594 -5.71 14.96 31.75
C GLY A 594 -5.80 15.88 30.53
N VAL A 595 -4.91 16.88 30.40
CA VAL A 595 -4.85 17.77 29.24
C VAL A 595 -3.56 17.58 28.45
N ALA A 596 -3.71 17.34 27.14
CA ALA A 596 -2.62 17.26 26.19
C ALA A 596 -2.62 18.47 25.25
N LEU A 597 -1.44 19.00 24.94
CA LEU A 597 -1.26 19.97 23.86
C LEU A 597 -1.16 19.22 22.52
N LEU A 598 -2.12 19.41 21.64
CA LEU A 598 -2.11 18.81 20.30
C LEU A 598 -1.32 19.64 19.30
N GLN A 599 -1.40 20.96 19.44
CA GLN A 599 -0.79 21.93 18.54
C GLN A 599 -0.51 23.23 19.28
N GLN A 600 0.72 23.74 19.15
CA GLN A 600 1.05 25.09 19.61
C GLN A 600 0.80 26.08 18.48
N GLY A 601 0.09 27.17 18.77
CA GLY A 601 -0.11 28.27 17.84
C GLY A 601 -0.04 29.62 18.53
N THR A 602 -0.17 30.70 17.76
CA THR A 602 -0.17 32.08 18.26
C THR A 602 -1.40 32.87 17.82
N ARG A 603 -2.29 32.27 17.00
CA ARG A 603 -3.50 32.92 16.51
C ARG A 603 -4.73 32.58 17.33
N GLY A 604 -5.42 33.63 17.80
CA GLY A 604 -6.77 33.56 18.34
C GLY A 604 -6.92 32.73 19.63
N PRO A 605 -8.17 32.57 20.12
CA PRO A 605 -8.46 31.66 21.24
C PRO A 605 -8.15 30.20 20.85
N PRO A 606 -7.70 29.36 21.80
CA PRO A 606 -7.39 27.98 21.54
C PRO A 606 -8.64 27.13 21.27
N LEU A 607 -8.44 26.03 20.55
CA LEU A 607 -9.42 24.97 20.39
C LEU A 607 -9.31 23.99 21.55
N PHE A 608 -10.45 23.61 22.13
CA PHE A 608 -10.52 22.59 23.19
C PHE A 608 -11.28 21.37 22.69
N PHE A 609 -10.57 20.26 22.59
CA PHE A 609 -11.10 18.98 22.14
C PHE A 609 -11.40 18.05 23.31
N VAL A 610 -12.55 17.37 23.29
CA VAL A 610 -12.90 16.35 24.30
C VAL A 610 -12.94 14.97 23.66
N HIS A 611 -12.28 13.99 24.27
CA HIS A 611 -12.16 12.62 23.79
C HIS A 611 -13.51 11.97 23.42
N ALA A 612 -13.48 11.03 22.46
CA ALA A 612 -14.60 10.12 22.18
C ALA A 612 -14.71 9.02 23.26
N ALA A 613 -15.68 8.09 23.14
CA ALA A 613 -15.91 7.04 24.13
C ALA A 613 -14.65 6.21 24.48
N GLY A 614 -13.71 6.05 23.54
CA GLY A 614 -12.42 5.37 23.74
C GLY A 614 -11.39 6.12 24.60
N GLY A 615 -11.73 7.28 25.17
CA GLY A 615 -10.91 8.00 26.16
C GLY A 615 -9.70 8.77 25.63
N GLN A 616 -9.27 8.51 24.39
CA GLN A 616 -8.17 9.22 23.74
C GLN A 616 -8.67 10.42 22.93
N ALA A 617 -7.87 11.49 22.88
CA ALA A 617 -8.18 12.70 22.11
C ALA A 617 -7.07 13.06 21.09
N VAL A 618 -6.05 12.21 20.94
CA VAL A 618 -4.90 12.47 20.06
C VAL A 618 -5.29 12.45 18.57
N PHE A 619 -6.36 11.73 18.21
CA PHE A 619 -6.85 11.69 16.82
C PHE A 619 -7.36 13.07 16.32
N TYR A 620 -7.61 14.03 17.22
CA TYR A 620 -7.95 15.40 16.82
C TYR A 620 -6.77 16.21 16.30
N ARG A 621 -5.52 15.72 16.40
CA ARG A 621 -4.34 16.50 16.00
C ARG A 621 -4.38 16.95 14.54
N ASP A 622 -4.74 16.04 13.64
CA ASP A 622 -4.81 16.34 12.22
C ASP A 622 -6.01 17.25 11.89
N LEU A 623 -7.12 17.07 12.63
CA LEU A 623 -8.26 17.97 12.54
C LEU A 623 -7.91 19.39 13.03
N ALA A 624 -7.18 19.54 14.13
CA ALA A 624 -6.74 20.83 14.65
C ALA A 624 -5.83 21.58 13.65
N ARG A 625 -4.93 20.85 12.98
CA ARG A 625 -4.09 21.37 11.89
C ARG A 625 -4.91 21.82 10.69
N ALA A 626 -5.89 21.01 10.30
CA ALA A 626 -6.77 21.32 9.18
C ALA A 626 -7.69 22.52 9.46
N ILE A 627 -8.15 22.70 10.71
CA ILE A 627 -8.97 23.85 11.11
C ILE A 627 -8.15 25.14 11.06
N ASP A 628 -6.99 25.19 11.73
CA ASP A 628 -6.08 26.34 11.71
C ASP A 628 -4.73 25.94 12.31
N ALA A 629 -3.75 25.63 11.46
CA ALA A 629 -2.40 25.25 11.88
C ALA A 629 -1.67 26.33 12.71
N GLY A 630 -2.14 27.59 12.68
CA GLY A 630 -1.59 28.70 13.45
C GLY A 630 -2.21 28.90 14.85
N ARG A 631 -3.22 28.12 15.22
CA ARG A 631 -3.98 28.25 16.49
C ARG A 631 -3.59 27.18 17.50
N THR A 632 -3.57 27.53 18.78
CA THR A 632 -3.29 26.53 19.84
C THR A 632 -4.46 25.56 19.99
N ALA A 633 -4.18 24.26 20.15
CA ALA A 633 -5.19 23.23 20.37
C ALA A 633 -4.83 22.33 21.55
N TYR A 634 -5.78 22.19 22.47
CA TYR A 634 -5.70 21.31 23.64
C TYR A 634 -6.71 20.17 23.53
N ALA A 635 -6.39 19.03 24.13
CA ALA A 635 -7.24 17.85 24.20
C ALA A 635 -7.41 17.38 25.64
N PHE A 636 -8.65 17.06 26.02
CA PHE A 636 -8.98 16.38 27.27
C PHE A 636 -9.02 14.88 27.04
N GLU A 637 -8.19 14.14 27.78
CA GLU A 637 -8.17 12.69 27.82
C GLU A 637 -8.94 12.17 29.03
N SER A 638 -9.55 10.99 28.91
CA SER A 638 -10.28 10.38 30.02
C SER A 638 -9.33 9.99 31.14
N ARG A 639 -9.67 10.37 32.38
CA ARG A 639 -8.86 10.12 33.58
C ARG A 639 -8.80 8.64 34.03
N GLY A 640 -9.55 7.74 33.40
CA GLY A 640 -9.52 6.29 33.66
C GLY A 640 -8.43 5.50 32.94
N LEU A 641 -7.53 6.17 32.19
CA LEU A 641 -6.38 5.55 31.51
C LEU A 641 -5.10 5.53 32.36
N ASP A 642 -5.11 6.19 33.52
CA ASP A 642 -4.04 6.18 34.51
C ASP A 642 -4.47 5.27 35.68
N PRO A 643 -3.67 4.27 36.11
CA PRO A 643 -4.12 3.25 37.09
C PRO A 643 -4.62 3.79 38.42
N ASP A 644 -4.19 5.00 38.80
CA ASP A 644 -4.48 5.64 40.10
C ASP A 644 -5.38 6.90 39.98
N GLY A 645 -5.94 7.18 38.80
CA GLY A 645 -6.73 8.39 38.52
C GLY A 645 -8.22 8.29 38.91
N PRO A 646 -8.88 9.41 39.28
CA PRO A 646 -10.32 9.42 39.55
C PRO A 646 -11.11 9.13 38.26
N LEU A 647 -11.98 8.12 38.32
CA LEU A 647 -12.81 7.71 37.19
C LEU A 647 -14.09 8.57 37.14
N HIS A 648 -14.26 9.35 36.08
CA HIS A 648 -15.50 10.10 35.85
C HIS A 648 -16.52 9.18 35.17
N THR A 649 -17.70 9.04 35.76
CA THR A 649 -18.73 8.08 35.33
C THR A 649 -19.97 8.75 34.73
N SER A 650 -20.06 10.07 34.78
CA SER A 650 -21.14 10.85 34.18
C SER A 650 -20.64 12.03 33.34
N VAL A 651 -21.46 12.48 32.38
CA VAL A 651 -21.21 13.69 31.58
C VAL A 651 -21.06 14.92 32.48
N ASP A 652 -21.83 15.00 33.57
CA ASP A 652 -21.77 16.13 34.50
C ASP A 652 -20.44 16.19 35.26
N GLU A 653 -19.90 15.04 35.69
CA GLU A 653 -18.58 14.95 36.33
C GLU A 653 -17.46 15.36 35.36
N MET A 654 -17.51 14.84 34.13
CA MET A 654 -16.53 15.17 33.08
C MET A 654 -16.59 16.63 32.69
N ALA A 655 -17.78 17.20 32.47
CA ALA A 655 -17.95 18.60 32.14
C ALA A 655 -17.42 19.51 33.27
N THR A 656 -17.60 19.13 34.53
CA THR A 656 -17.08 19.87 35.68
C THR A 656 -15.54 19.88 35.67
N ALA A 657 -14.92 18.70 35.58
CA ALA A 657 -13.48 18.55 35.58
C ALA A 657 -12.80 19.20 34.36
N TYR A 658 -13.40 19.08 33.17
CA TYR A 658 -12.84 19.64 31.95
C TYR A 658 -13.01 21.16 31.90
N LEU A 659 -14.10 21.72 32.45
CA LEU A 659 -14.23 23.18 32.58
C LEU A 659 -13.17 23.77 33.52
N GLU A 660 -12.78 23.09 34.59
CA GLU A 660 -11.65 23.52 35.42
C GLU A 660 -10.35 23.58 34.62
N GLY A 661 -10.06 22.54 33.81
CA GLY A 661 -8.88 22.53 32.95
C GLY A 661 -8.92 23.57 31.83
N VAL A 662 -10.10 23.80 31.22
CA VAL A 662 -10.32 24.87 30.24
C VAL A 662 -10.02 26.22 30.88
N ARG A 663 -10.55 26.49 32.09
CA ARG A 663 -10.36 27.77 32.80
C ARG A 663 -8.92 27.99 33.27
N ALA A 664 -8.20 26.93 33.62
CA ALA A 664 -6.78 27.02 33.96
C ALA A 664 -5.92 27.44 32.75
N LEU A 665 -6.34 27.07 31.54
CA LEU A 665 -5.64 27.40 30.29
C LEU A 665 -6.13 28.70 29.67
N GLN A 666 -7.43 29.00 29.80
CA GLN A 666 -8.09 30.20 29.32
C GLN A 666 -9.16 30.63 30.36
N PRO A 667 -8.88 31.60 31.24
CA PRO A 667 -9.81 32.01 32.30
C PRO A 667 -11.13 32.64 31.83
N THR A 668 -11.14 33.24 30.64
CA THR A 668 -12.30 33.96 30.08
C THR A 668 -12.50 33.62 28.61
N GLY A 669 -13.75 33.54 28.16
CA GLY A 669 -14.09 33.28 26.76
C GLY A 669 -13.56 34.35 25.79
N PRO A 670 -13.61 34.11 24.47
CA PRO A 670 -14.43 33.10 23.80
C PRO A 670 -13.87 31.66 23.86
N TYR A 671 -14.74 30.69 24.14
CA TYR A 671 -14.40 29.26 24.16
C TYR A 671 -14.81 28.57 22.85
N LEU A 672 -13.86 27.84 22.25
CA LEU A 672 -14.09 27.03 21.06
C LEU A 672 -14.01 25.55 21.45
N LEU A 673 -15.17 24.90 21.55
CA LEU A 673 -15.29 23.53 22.05
C LEU A 673 -15.63 22.57 20.91
N VAL A 674 -14.93 21.45 20.85
CA VAL A 674 -15.11 20.41 19.83
C VAL A 674 -15.10 19.03 20.49
N GLY A 675 -16.09 18.20 20.18
CA GLY A 675 -16.18 16.84 20.69
C GLY A 675 -16.76 15.92 19.62
N ALA A 676 -16.38 14.65 19.66
CA ALA A 676 -16.86 13.63 18.73
C ALA A 676 -17.45 12.44 19.47
N SER A 677 -18.45 11.79 18.87
CA SER A 677 -19.18 10.69 19.49
C SER A 677 -19.64 11.10 20.90
N PHE A 678 -19.36 10.30 21.92
CA PHE A 678 -19.65 10.64 23.33
C PHE A 678 -19.08 12.01 23.77
N GLY A 679 -17.88 12.39 23.29
CA GLY A 679 -17.25 13.68 23.63
C GLY A 679 -18.07 14.89 23.19
N GLY A 680 -18.91 14.75 22.16
CA GLY A 680 -19.85 15.78 21.73
C GLY A 680 -20.90 16.11 22.80
N ALA A 681 -21.40 15.10 23.53
CA ALA A 681 -22.34 15.31 24.63
C ALA A 681 -21.69 16.09 25.79
N VAL A 682 -20.40 15.82 26.04
CA VAL A 682 -19.62 16.51 27.07
C VAL A 682 -19.38 17.98 26.69
N VAL A 683 -18.94 18.28 25.47
CA VAL A 683 -18.74 19.68 25.05
C VAL A 683 -20.05 20.47 24.97
N TYR A 684 -21.18 19.80 24.66
CA TYR A 684 -22.49 20.43 24.72
C TYR A 684 -22.86 20.87 26.13
N GLU A 685 -22.67 19.99 27.12
CA GLU A 685 -22.91 20.33 28.53
C GLU A 685 -21.95 21.42 29.03
N MET A 686 -20.67 21.37 28.64
CA MET A 686 -19.69 22.42 28.93
C MET A 686 -20.11 23.78 28.35
N ALA A 687 -20.55 23.80 27.08
CA ALA A 687 -21.03 25.00 26.40
C ALA A 687 -22.27 25.59 27.08
N ARG A 688 -23.23 24.74 27.49
CA ARG A 688 -24.45 25.14 28.20
C ARG A 688 -24.12 25.83 29.52
N ARG A 689 -23.20 25.27 30.32
CA ARG A 689 -22.77 25.85 31.60
C ARG A 689 -22.02 27.17 31.42
N LEU A 690 -21.06 27.23 30.49
CA LEU A 690 -20.33 28.46 30.18
C LEU A 690 -21.26 29.59 29.71
N THR A 691 -22.27 29.27 28.88
CA THR A 691 -23.26 30.24 28.41
C THR A 691 -24.15 30.75 29.55
N ALA A 692 -24.58 29.86 30.46
CA ALA A 692 -25.36 30.25 31.64
C ALA A 692 -24.59 31.16 32.60
N GLU A 693 -23.26 31.05 32.63
CA GLU A 693 -22.34 31.93 33.37
C GLU A 693 -22.01 33.23 32.61
N GLY A 694 -22.61 33.48 31.44
CA GLY A 694 -22.38 34.69 30.64
C GLY A 694 -21.09 34.69 29.82
N GLN A 695 -20.43 33.54 29.64
CA GLN A 695 -19.24 33.43 28.80
C GLN A 695 -19.62 33.24 27.32
N ALA A 696 -18.80 33.79 26.41
CA ALA A 696 -18.98 33.58 24.98
C ALA A 696 -18.48 32.19 24.55
N VAL A 697 -19.34 31.41 23.89
CA VAL A 697 -19.00 30.10 23.30
C VAL A 697 -19.33 30.12 21.80
N PRO A 698 -18.52 30.81 20.97
CA PRO A 698 -18.83 30.99 19.54
C PRO A 698 -18.72 29.71 18.71
N LEU A 699 -18.14 28.63 19.27
CA LEU A 699 -18.10 27.32 18.62
C LEU A 699 -18.37 26.22 19.67
N CYS A 700 -19.43 25.45 19.42
CA CYS A 700 -19.69 24.16 20.04
C CYS A 700 -19.93 23.15 18.90
N ALA A 701 -18.91 22.37 18.56
CA ALA A 701 -18.97 21.39 17.48
C ALA A 701 -19.14 19.97 18.05
N MET A 702 -20.25 19.33 17.68
CA MET A 702 -20.57 17.94 18.02
C MET A 702 -20.45 17.09 16.74
N LEU A 703 -19.41 16.26 16.66
CA LEU A 703 -19.08 15.47 15.48
C LEU A 703 -19.53 14.02 15.68
N ASP A 704 -20.36 13.48 14.80
CA ASP A 704 -20.85 12.08 14.93
C ASP A 704 -21.48 11.81 16.32
N THR A 705 -22.18 12.81 16.86
CA THR A 705 -22.83 12.77 18.18
C THR A 705 -24.34 12.86 17.99
N PRO A 706 -25.14 12.00 18.65
CA PRO A 706 -26.60 12.11 18.63
C PRO A 706 -27.07 13.50 19.07
N GLY A 707 -28.19 13.97 18.50
CA GLY A 707 -28.75 15.28 18.83
C GLY A 707 -29.19 15.37 20.30
N PRO A 708 -29.22 16.57 20.92
CA PRO A 708 -29.52 16.73 22.35
C PRO A 708 -30.81 16.08 22.86
N GLY A 709 -31.80 15.84 21.98
CA GLY A 709 -33.05 15.13 22.30
C GLY A 709 -32.93 13.60 22.39
N ASP A 710 -31.92 13.01 21.75
CA ASP A 710 -31.70 11.55 21.70
C ASP A 710 -30.69 11.06 22.77
N ILE A 711 -29.96 12.00 23.39
CA ILE A 711 -28.90 11.70 24.38
C ILE A 711 -29.47 11.14 25.70
N ALA A 712 -30.74 11.42 26.02
CA ALA A 712 -31.39 10.91 27.25
C ALA A 712 -31.50 9.37 27.29
N HIS A 713 -31.41 8.69 26.15
CA HIS A 713 -31.46 7.23 26.05
C HIS A 713 -30.09 6.54 26.17
N ALA A 714 -28.98 7.29 26.11
CA ALA A 714 -27.64 6.77 26.29
C ALA A 714 -27.22 6.80 27.78
N ARG A 715 -27.96 6.11 28.65
CA ARG A 715 -27.41 5.73 29.96
C ARG A 715 -26.44 4.59 29.75
N ALA A 716 -25.19 4.81 30.16
CA ALA A 716 -24.06 3.91 30.04
C ALA A 716 -24.43 2.45 30.37
N GLY A 717 -24.31 1.58 29.38
CA GLY A 717 -24.43 0.14 29.53
C GLY A 717 -23.11 -0.52 29.14
N GLY A 718 -22.46 -1.15 30.13
CA GLY A 718 -21.44 -2.19 29.98
C GLY A 718 -20.02 -1.71 29.78
#